data_AF-A0A1F8EJS0-F1
#
_entry.id   AF-A0A1F8EJS0-F1
#
_cell.length_a   1.000
_cell.length_b   1.000
_cell.length_c   1.000
_cell.angle_alpha   90.00
_cell.angle_beta   90.00
_cell.angle_gamma   90.00
#
_symmetry.space_group_name_H-M   'P 1'
#
loop_
_entity.id
_entity.type
_entity.pdbx_description
1 polymer ?
#
loop_
_entity_poly.entity_id
_entity_poly.type
_entity_poly.pdbx_seq_one_letter_code
_entity_poly.pdbx_strand_id
1 'polypeptide(L)'
;MTLYKVEKTSHIWHSLFIKSRINKNGVIVEVAPGHEPKIGNALALLGFRGTIFLIEPDEKTACDIEKTYRDILPQAKIKKIVKSLQSIEVGIDIPRVVDVLVASHPFDDMVISYIINDTSLFIRERKDGENLSNSIKKLYNRITEKDYEAGIKNTVKTWKKFIKELKPNYFIASQYPSHTLIKKGLMKRQNSGFTVLEQLKSFYKNSLKEQHQNQLFGYKGNPKWWIIVKKPSSDLNYKLEQKPIATQRLGKSIFVPQLSKRLSPEKYEIAYINNKYFRNLGLNNISKQIQNFAIEVDNKKSLLSKKIITYADRQKDKTGIGLSGNQGSGRAVYYGDSFNVLGVGKTTLCKSTIPSHSTGRLELVGAMRRMILSRWFNYFTQKAPIHPALIVLKETAKFKWNPNPIHLALLVRIDNGSLDRPSHVEYSPKIYVDFEKTLTEYAKLDAEYFAYKMILGAWSTSNYSLNGHVIDLESASFVKYRGPYNTSSAKYPHNLFGYEGFGFLRILGQLADIKNIKDQTLENQFYKERSHHLAYCFLLLLGIKDIMAINFLSKHQNYVIDLANRFEVLAKKIALPKSSLNLYIEIPDNEDPSLLDMANLFRNLPKLYNGPNAEATALKYLIRRDALLRVILNKKLNGHSNPGNIFIHDQAVINPERLSNFLHEIKRFVHSVFELLALLDKERSFSNNSEWEYRLITMNHNLPTMFELNNTLKSLAEAYRIGKINSKVLGKEIEKLCQLPHLNNTINPIFYAKNNKNPSVQQVSATLLVS
;
A
#
# COMPACT_ATOMS: atom_id res chain seq x y z
N MET A 1 37.07 2.29 10.91
CA MET A 1 36.47 2.87 9.68
C MET A 1 36.12 4.31 10.01
N THR A 2 36.94 5.26 9.57
CA THR A 2 36.77 6.69 9.88
C THR A 2 35.46 7.18 9.24
N LEU A 3 34.47 7.58 10.05
CA LEU A 3 33.21 8.15 9.58
C LEU A 3 33.50 9.48 8.89
N TYR A 4 33.62 9.48 7.56
CA TYR A 4 33.55 10.71 6.78
C TYR A 4 32.23 11.41 7.13
N LYS A 5 32.31 12.68 7.55
CA LYS A 5 31.14 13.49 7.88
C LYS A 5 30.30 13.68 6.61
N VAL A 6 29.26 12.87 6.44
CA VAL A 6 28.39 12.91 5.26
C VAL A 6 27.60 14.22 5.26
N GLU A 7 27.67 14.97 4.15
CA GLU A 7 26.98 16.24 4.04
C GLU A 7 25.45 16.11 3.99
N LYS A 8 24.74 17.15 4.43
CA LYS A 8 23.27 17.24 4.40
C LYS A 8 22.68 16.97 3.00
N THR A 9 23.36 17.41 1.93
CA THR A 9 22.91 17.20 0.53
C THR A 9 22.89 15.72 0.16
N SER A 10 23.86 14.94 0.63
CA SER A 10 23.93 13.48 0.39
C SER A 10 22.78 12.75 1.08
N HIS A 11 22.33 13.19 2.26
CA HIS A 11 21.15 12.62 2.92
C HIS A 11 19.84 12.89 2.16
N ILE A 12 19.74 14.05 1.47
CA ILE A 12 18.60 14.35 0.59
C ILE A 12 18.61 13.39 -0.61
N TRP A 13 19.76 13.24 -1.28
CA TRP A 13 19.93 12.27 -2.38
C TRP A 13 19.59 10.84 -1.95
N HIS A 14 20.07 10.41 -0.77
CA HIS A 14 19.76 9.09 -0.21
C HIS A 14 18.25 8.89 -0.01
N SER A 15 17.58 9.90 0.55
CA SER A 15 16.12 9.89 0.73
C SER A 15 15.38 9.80 -0.61
N LEU A 16 15.87 10.49 -1.64
CA LEU A 16 15.32 10.41 -3.00
C LEU A 16 15.52 9.02 -3.62
N PHE A 17 16.66 8.38 -3.38
CA PHE A 17 16.92 7.03 -3.88
C PHE A 17 16.03 5.97 -3.20
N ILE A 18 15.82 6.06 -1.89
CA ILE A 18 14.86 5.21 -1.17
C ILE A 18 13.45 5.40 -1.73
N LYS A 19 12.98 6.65 -1.84
CA LYS A 19 11.65 6.98 -2.36
C LYS A 19 11.46 6.53 -3.82
N SER A 20 12.54 6.54 -4.60
CA SER A 20 12.53 6.10 -6.00
C SER A 20 12.74 4.59 -6.17
N ARG A 21 13.02 3.86 -5.08
CA ARG A 21 13.31 2.41 -5.05
C ARG A 21 14.42 2.04 -6.03
N ILE A 22 15.53 2.80 -5.98
CA ILE A 22 16.67 2.52 -6.86
C ILE A 22 17.21 1.12 -6.58
N ASN A 23 17.43 0.35 -7.66
CA ASN A 23 17.97 -0.99 -7.57
C ASN A 23 19.42 -0.93 -7.09
N LYS A 24 19.74 -1.59 -5.97
CA LYS A 24 21.10 -1.63 -5.40
C LYS A 24 22.12 -2.30 -6.33
N ASN A 25 21.65 -3.12 -7.28
CA ASN A 25 22.46 -3.81 -8.29
C ASN A 25 22.36 -3.14 -9.66
N GLY A 26 21.72 -1.97 -9.74
CA GLY A 26 21.37 -1.34 -11.01
C GLY A 26 22.55 -0.69 -11.73
N VAL A 27 22.21 0.00 -12.81
CA VAL A 27 23.14 0.82 -13.59
C VAL A 27 22.80 2.29 -13.40
N ILE A 28 23.77 3.06 -12.91
CA ILE A 28 23.66 4.50 -12.71
C ILE A 28 24.59 5.22 -13.67
N VAL A 29 24.10 6.28 -14.31
CA VAL A 29 24.93 7.25 -15.02
C VAL A 29 24.88 8.55 -14.25
N GLU A 30 26.05 9.04 -13.82
CA GLU A 30 26.21 10.33 -13.18
C GLU A 30 26.91 11.29 -14.13
N VAL A 31 26.32 12.47 -14.32
CA VAL A 31 26.86 13.53 -15.19
C VAL A 31 27.39 14.67 -14.33
N ALA A 32 28.61 15.11 -14.64
CA ALA A 32 29.31 16.18 -13.95
C ALA A 32 29.32 15.97 -12.42
N PRO A 33 29.94 14.86 -11.94
CA PRO A 33 30.00 14.57 -10.51
C PRO A 33 30.81 15.61 -9.73
N GLY A 34 31.68 16.37 -10.42
CA GLY A 34 32.55 17.37 -9.81
C GLY A 34 33.53 16.75 -8.81
N HIS A 35 33.94 17.53 -7.82
CA HIS A 35 34.93 17.09 -6.82
C HIS A 35 34.32 16.59 -5.51
N GLU A 36 33.05 16.88 -5.24
CA GLU A 36 32.38 16.50 -4.00
C GLU A 36 31.49 15.28 -4.24
N PRO A 37 31.74 14.13 -3.59
CA PRO A 37 31.05 12.87 -3.88
C PRO A 37 29.64 12.81 -3.26
N LYS A 38 28.76 13.77 -3.57
CA LYS A 38 27.40 13.89 -2.98
C LYS A 38 26.55 12.66 -3.30
N ILE A 39 26.53 12.26 -4.57
CA ILE A 39 25.77 11.11 -5.06
C ILE A 39 26.45 9.81 -4.60
N GLY A 40 27.78 9.72 -4.71
CA GLY A 40 28.55 8.57 -4.21
C GLY A 40 28.29 8.26 -2.73
N ASN A 41 28.34 9.28 -1.87
CA ASN A 41 28.00 9.14 -0.44
C ASN A 41 26.55 8.69 -0.22
N ALA A 42 25.60 9.24 -1.00
CA ALA A 42 24.21 8.84 -0.92
C ALA A 42 23.98 7.37 -1.35
N LEU A 43 24.72 6.89 -2.34
CA LEU A 43 24.71 5.50 -2.79
C LEU A 43 25.39 4.57 -1.79
N ALA A 44 26.43 5.03 -1.10
CA ALA A 44 27.09 4.27 -0.03
C ALA A 44 26.12 4.01 1.13
N LEU A 45 25.38 5.06 1.55
CA LEU A 45 24.29 4.92 2.55
C LEU A 45 23.20 3.94 2.10
N LEU A 46 22.92 3.86 0.80
CA LEU A 46 21.95 2.92 0.24
C LEU A 46 22.48 1.46 0.24
N GLY A 47 23.80 1.25 0.37
CA GLY A 47 24.46 -0.04 0.17
C GLY A 47 24.44 -0.47 -1.31
N PHE A 48 24.74 0.47 -2.22
CA PHE A 48 24.78 0.20 -3.66
C PHE A 48 26.00 -0.66 -4.04
N ARG A 49 25.77 -1.66 -4.90
CA ARG A 49 26.76 -2.63 -5.40
C ARG A 49 26.65 -2.88 -6.90
N GLY A 50 25.98 -1.97 -7.62
CA GLY A 50 25.77 -2.03 -9.06
C GLY A 50 26.94 -1.41 -9.85
N THR A 51 26.64 -0.93 -11.06
CA THR A 51 27.63 -0.23 -11.91
C THR A 51 27.32 1.27 -11.98
N ILE A 52 28.35 2.10 -11.86
CA ILE A 52 28.27 3.57 -11.99
C ILE A 52 29.15 4.01 -13.15
N PHE A 53 28.57 4.76 -14.08
CA PHE A 53 29.27 5.44 -15.16
C PHE A 53 29.37 6.93 -14.81
N LEU A 54 30.60 7.44 -14.69
CA LEU A 54 30.90 8.84 -14.36
C LEU A 54 31.27 9.57 -15.64
N ILE A 55 30.45 10.53 -16.06
CA ILE A 55 30.70 11.36 -17.25
C ILE A 55 31.28 12.70 -16.79
N GLU A 56 32.56 12.90 -17.06
CA GLU A 56 33.32 14.08 -16.66
C GLU A 56 34.35 14.43 -17.75
N PRO A 57 34.19 15.55 -18.48
CA PRO A 57 35.11 15.91 -19.57
C PRO A 57 36.53 16.25 -19.13
N ASP A 58 36.75 16.64 -17.87
CA ASP A 58 38.10 16.90 -17.36
C ASP A 58 38.75 15.63 -16.80
N GLU A 59 39.84 15.16 -17.42
CA GLU A 59 40.53 13.91 -17.05
C GLU A 59 40.98 13.90 -15.58
N LYS A 60 41.48 15.04 -15.07
CA LYS A 60 41.97 15.12 -13.69
C LYS A 60 40.82 14.96 -12.70
N THR A 61 39.74 15.71 -12.90
CA THR A 61 38.53 15.62 -12.08
C THR A 61 37.91 14.23 -12.16
N ALA A 62 37.86 13.62 -13.35
CA ALA A 62 37.37 12.27 -13.56
C ALA A 62 38.20 11.22 -12.78
N CYS A 63 39.53 11.35 -12.78
CA CYS A 63 40.41 10.46 -12.00
C CYS A 63 40.22 10.63 -10.48
N ASP A 64 40.17 11.88 -10.01
CA ASP A 64 40.03 12.19 -8.58
C ASP A 64 38.71 11.66 -8.02
N ILE A 65 37.60 11.87 -8.75
CA ILE A 65 36.28 11.42 -8.33
C ILE A 65 36.10 9.91 -8.48
N GLU A 66 36.68 9.28 -9.51
CA GLU A 66 36.70 7.82 -9.65
C GLU A 66 37.39 7.16 -8.45
N LYS A 67 38.57 7.66 -8.08
CA LYS A 67 39.31 7.16 -6.91
C LYS A 67 38.46 7.26 -5.65
N THR A 68 37.89 8.45 -5.42
CA THR A 68 37.00 8.71 -4.28
C THR A 68 35.80 7.74 -4.27
N TYR A 69 35.19 7.48 -5.42
CA TYR A 69 34.04 6.57 -5.54
C TYR A 69 34.43 5.12 -5.25
N ARG A 70 35.59 4.66 -5.73
CA ARG A 70 36.09 3.31 -5.42
C ARG A 70 36.31 3.11 -3.92
N ASP A 71 36.77 4.15 -3.23
CA ASP A 71 37.02 4.11 -1.78
C ASP A 71 35.71 4.04 -0.97
N ILE A 72 34.70 4.85 -1.32
CA ILE A 72 33.41 4.89 -0.58
C ILE A 72 32.41 3.80 -1.00
N LEU A 73 32.59 3.20 -2.19
CA LEU A 73 31.71 2.16 -2.75
C LEU A 73 32.53 0.93 -3.21
N PRO A 74 33.18 0.19 -2.28
CA PRO A 74 34.10 -0.90 -2.64
C PRO A 74 33.42 -2.08 -3.35
N GLN A 75 32.10 -2.22 -3.23
CA GLN A 75 31.33 -3.28 -3.88
C GLN A 75 30.73 -2.86 -5.24
N ALA A 76 30.85 -1.59 -5.62
CA ALA A 76 30.30 -1.10 -6.89
C ALA A 76 31.37 -1.12 -7.99
N LYS A 77 30.94 -1.31 -9.24
CA LYS A 77 31.82 -1.16 -10.41
C LYS A 77 31.78 0.29 -10.89
N ILE A 78 32.90 0.99 -10.75
CA ILE A 78 33.03 2.39 -11.19
C ILE A 78 33.69 2.43 -12.57
N LYS A 79 33.11 3.19 -13.50
CA LYS A 79 33.63 3.41 -14.86
C LYS A 79 33.66 4.90 -15.15
N LYS A 80 34.85 5.49 -15.31
CA LYS A 80 34.99 6.86 -15.79
C LYS A 80 34.85 6.94 -17.32
N ILE A 81 34.28 8.04 -17.79
CA ILE A 81 34.16 8.39 -19.21
C ILE A 81 34.58 9.84 -19.37
N VAL A 82 35.74 10.05 -19.98
CA VAL A 82 36.35 11.38 -20.15
C VAL A 82 35.89 11.99 -21.47
N LYS A 83 34.63 12.40 -21.48
CA LYS A 83 33.93 12.98 -22.63
C LYS A 83 32.93 14.01 -22.16
N SER A 84 32.69 15.02 -22.99
CA SER A 84 31.58 15.96 -22.78
C SER A 84 30.25 15.27 -23.04
N LEU A 85 29.17 15.71 -22.39
CA LEU A 85 27.85 15.10 -22.54
C LEU A 85 27.37 15.06 -24.00
N GLN A 86 27.70 16.07 -24.81
CA GLN A 86 27.35 16.11 -26.23
C GLN A 86 28.05 15.05 -27.10
N SER A 87 29.19 14.51 -26.63
CA SER A 87 30.03 13.54 -27.35
C SER A 87 29.82 12.09 -26.91
N ILE A 88 28.90 11.83 -25.99
CA ILE A 88 28.63 10.49 -25.48
C ILE A 88 27.78 9.72 -26.48
N GLU A 89 28.21 8.50 -26.79
CA GLU A 89 27.49 7.56 -27.65
C GLU A 89 26.83 6.45 -26.82
N VAL A 90 25.50 6.47 -26.75
CA VAL A 90 24.71 5.47 -26.02
C VAL A 90 24.77 4.11 -26.73
N GLY A 91 25.20 3.08 -26.01
CA GLY A 91 25.45 1.72 -26.50
C GLY A 91 26.92 1.43 -26.76
N ILE A 92 27.78 2.46 -26.79
CA ILE A 92 29.24 2.33 -26.96
C ILE A 92 29.93 2.77 -25.66
N ASP A 93 29.78 4.05 -25.29
CA ASP A 93 30.41 4.60 -24.08
C ASP A 93 29.67 4.18 -22.81
N ILE A 94 28.35 4.15 -22.87
CA ILE A 94 27.44 3.75 -21.78
C ILE A 94 26.40 2.74 -22.27
N PRO A 95 25.83 1.88 -21.42
CA PRO A 95 24.84 0.91 -21.85
C PRO A 95 23.52 1.57 -22.27
N ARG A 96 22.77 0.89 -23.14
CA ARG A 96 21.42 1.33 -23.57
C ARG A 96 20.36 1.22 -22.48
N VAL A 97 20.61 0.41 -21.45
CA VAL A 97 19.69 0.20 -20.33
C VAL A 97 20.33 0.78 -19.08
N VAL A 98 19.73 1.86 -18.58
CA VAL A 98 20.17 2.59 -17.38
C VAL A 98 19.00 2.76 -16.44
N ASP A 99 19.22 2.40 -15.18
CA ASP A 99 18.19 2.52 -14.13
C ASP A 99 18.01 3.97 -13.71
N VAL A 100 19.11 4.72 -13.55
CA VAL A 100 19.06 6.11 -13.08
C VAL A 100 20.10 6.95 -13.79
N LEU A 101 19.66 8.07 -14.35
CA LEU A 101 20.49 9.20 -14.73
C LEU A 101 20.43 10.25 -13.61
N VAL A 102 21.58 10.62 -13.06
CA VAL A 102 21.70 11.57 -11.95
C VAL A 102 22.66 12.70 -12.26
N ALA A 103 22.37 13.91 -11.75
CA ALA A 103 23.31 15.02 -11.80
C ALA A 103 23.06 16.03 -10.67
N SER A 104 24.10 16.40 -9.93
CA SER A 104 24.00 17.28 -8.78
C SER A 104 24.60 18.65 -9.07
N HIS A 105 23.75 19.62 -9.40
CA HIS A 105 24.14 21.01 -9.70
C HIS A 105 25.05 21.13 -10.95
N PRO A 106 24.64 20.59 -12.12
CA PRO A 106 25.51 20.59 -13.30
C PRO A 106 25.28 21.79 -14.24
N PHE A 107 24.13 22.47 -14.16
CA PHE A 107 23.59 23.17 -15.33
C PHE A 107 24.28 24.49 -15.63
N ASP A 108 24.58 25.28 -14.60
CA ASP A 108 25.30 26.54 -14.72
C ASP A 108 26.74 26.33 -15.20
N ASP A 109 27.41 25.28 -14.72
CA ASP A 109 28.76 24.92 -15.19
C ASP A 109 28.74 24.52 -16.67
N MET A 110 27.74 23.77 -17.10
CA MET A 110 27.59 23.43 -18.52
C MET A 110 27.29 24.63 -19.42
N VAL A 111 26.49 25.60 -18.95
CA VAL A 111 26.26 26.87 -19.67
C VAL A 111 27.57 27.62 -19.86
N ILE A 112 28.36 27.75 -18.79
CA ILE A 112 29.64 28.45 -18.81
C ILE A 112 30.67 27.72 -19.66
N SER A 113 30.74 26.39 -19.56
CA SER A 113 31.61 25.54 -20.38
C SER A 113 31.31 25.71 -21.86
N TYR A 114 30.03 25.85 -22.24
CA TYR A 114 29.65 26.10 -23.63
C TYR A 114 30.13 27.47 -24.12
N ILE A 115 29.95 28.52 -23.31
CA ILE A 115 30.30 29.90 -23.69
C ILE A 115 31.81 30.05 -23.87
N ILE A 116 32.58 29.51 -22.92
CA ILE A 116 34.03 29.76 -22.86
C ILE A 116 34.81 28.69 -23.63
N ASN A 117 34.21 27.51 -23.83
CA ASN A 117 34.82 26.37 -24.49
C ASN A 117 36.19 25.97 -23.92
N ASP A 118 36.32 26.05 -22.60
CA ASP A 118 37.52 25.67 -21.84
C ASP A 118 37.12 24.81 -20.64
N THR A 119 37.45 23.52 -20.70
CA THR A 119 37.16 22.54 -19.64
C THR A 119 38.01 22.73 -18.40
N SER A 120 39.17 23.40 -18.52
CA SER A 120 40.10 23.62 -17.40
C SER A 120 39.72 24.83 -16.51
N LEU A 121 38.74 25.63 -16.95
CA LEU A 121 38.30 26.84 -16.24
C LEU A 121 37.95 26.57 -14.79
N PHE A 122 37.15 25.53 -14.52
CA PHE A 122 36.63 25.25 -13.17
C PHE A 122 37.74 24.82 -12.20
N ILE A 123 38.79 24.17 -12.69
CA ILE A 123 39.98 23.85 -11.89
C ILE A 123 40.71 25.14 -11.51
N ARG A 124 40.89 26.06 -12.46
CA ARG A 124 41.54 27.36 -12.21
C ARG A 124 40.70 28.19 -11.23
N GLU A 125 39.39 28.25 -11.43
CA GLU A 125 38.46 28.96 -10.56
C GLU A 125 38.37 28.38 -9.14
N ARG A 126 38.59 27.07 -9.00
CA ARG A 126 38.67 26.42 -7.68
C ARG A 126 39.95 26.80 -6.95
N LYS A 127 41.09 26.90 -7.66
CA LYS A 127 42.37 27.34 -7.05
C LYS A 127 42.28 28.76 -6.49
N ASP A 128 41.46 29.61 -7.11
CA ASP A 128 41.20 30.98 -6.65
C ASP A 128 40.39 31.04 -5.33
N GLY A 129 39.82 29.93 -4.86
CA GLY A 129 39.10 29.88 -3.59
C GLY A 129 37.85 30.76 -3.59
N GLU A 130 37.68 31.63 -2.58
CA GLU A 130 36.53 32.53 -2.45
C GLU A 130 36.64 33.79 -3.33
N ASN A 131 37.85 34.18 -3.76
CA ASN A 131 38.11 35.42 -4.48
C ASN A 131 38.67 35.16 -5.88
N LEU A 132 37.91 35.51 -6.91
CA LEU A 132 38.35 35.33 -8.30
C LEU A 132 39.60 36.17 -8.62
N SER A 133 40.56 35.54 -9.30
CA SER A 133 41.71 36.20 -9.91
C SER A 133 41.27 37.22 -10.97
N ASN A 134 42.12 38.22 -11.22
CA ASN A 134 41.83 39.27 -12.22
C ASN A 134 41.65 38.70 -13.63
N SER A 135 42.33 37.60 -13.97
CA SER A 135 42.18 36.91 -15.26
C SER A 135 40.80 36.29 -15.41
N ILE A 136 40.31 35.58 -14.38
CA ILE A 136 38.97 34.97 -14.40
C ILE A 136 37.86 36.02 -14.33
N LYS A 137 38.04 37.09 -13.54
CA LYS A 137 37.10 38.23 -13.50
C LYS A 137 36.94 38.87 -14.88
N LYS A 138 38.05 39.16 -15.57
CA LYS A 138 38.01 39.71 -16.95
C LYS A 138 37.28 38.78 -17.91
N LEU A 139 37.44 37.46 -17.73
CA LEU A 139 36.79 36.47 -18.57
C LEU A 139 35.27 36.46 -18.36
N TYR A 140 34.78 36.48 -17.12
CA TYR A 140 33.35 36.60 -16.84
C TYR A 140 32.75 37.93 -17.28
N ASN A 141 33.50 39.04 -17.15
CA ASN A 141 33.04 40.36 -17.56
C ASN A 141 32.84 40.49 -19.08
N ARG A 142 33.44 39.61 -19.89
CA ARG A 142 33.25 39.56 -21.34
C ARG A 142 32.00 38.81 -21.77
N ILE A 143 31.38 38.03 -20.86
CA ILE A 143 30.20 37.23 -21.18
C ILE A 143 28.98 38.13 -21.25
N THR A 144 28.39 38.22 -22.43
CA THR A 144 27.19 39.01 -22.69
C THR A 144 25.91 38.23 -22.36
N GLU A 145 24.77 38.92 -22.35
CA GLU A 145 23.47 38.25 -22.16
C GLU A 145 23.14 37.30 -23.32
N LYS A 146 23.52 37.66 -24.55
CA LYS A 146 23.37 36.79 -25.73
C LYS A 146 24.16 35.49 -25.59
N ASP A 147 25.35 35.55 -24.97
CA ASP A 147 26.16 34.35 -24.71
C ASP A 147 25.47 33.43 -23.70
N TYR A 148 24.92 33.99 -22.61
CA TYR A 148 24.11 33.21 -21.65
C TYR A 148 22.89 32.58 -22.29
N GLU A 149 22.16 33.31 -23.13
CA GLU A 149 21.00 32.78 -23.86
C GLU A 149 21.40 31.61 -24.77
N ALA A 150 22.50 31.75 -25.52
CA ALA A 150 23.03 30.70 -26.38
C ALA A 150 23.47 29.46 -25.57
N GLY A 151 24.16 29.67 -24.44
CA GLY A 151 24.60 28.60 -23.55
C GLY A 151 23.45 27.85 -22.88
N ILE A 152 22.42 28.57 -22.43
CA ILE A 152 21.18 27.96 -21.89
C ILE A 152 20.51 27.10 -22.97
N LYS A 153 20.30 27.66 -24.16
CA LYS A 153 19.64 26.97 -25.27
C LYS A 153 20.39 25.70 -25.67
N ASN A 154 21.72 25.77 -25.75
CA ASN A 154 22.54 24.61 -26.10
C ASN A 154 22.51 23.55 -25.00
N THR A 155 22.69 23.94 -23.74
CA THR A 155 22.64 23.02 -22.59
C THR A 155 21.32 22.26 -22.55
N VAL A 156 20.19 22.97 -22.71
CA VAL A 156 18.85 22.33 -22.78
C VAL A 156 18.74 21.38 -23.96
N LYS A 157 19.26 21.75 -25.15
CA LYS A 157 19.26 20.88 -26.34
C LYS A 157 20.06 19.61 -26.09
N THR A 158 21.25 19.72 -25.52
CA THR A 158 22.15 18.60 -25.21
C THR A 158 21.51 17.62 -24.24
N TRP A 159 20.97 18.11 -23.12
CA TRP A 159 20.24 17.27 -22.16
C TRP A 159 19.02 16.59 -22.78
N LYS A 160 18.21 17.31 -23.57
CA LYS A 160 17.05 16.72 -24.25
C LYS A 160 17.45 15.60 -25.21
N LYS A 161 18.52 15.79 -26.00
CA LYS A 161 19.05 14.77 -26.91
C LYS A 161 19.51 13.54 -26.11
N PHE A 162 20.39 13.76 -25.13
CA PHE A 162 20.99 12.69 -24.35
C PHE A 162 19.94 11.84 -23.61
N ILE A 163 18.96 12.47 -22.95
CA ILE A 163 17.91 11.72 -22.23
C ILE A 163 17.02 10.94 -23.21
N LYS A 164 16.72 11.49 -24.39
CA LYS A 164 15.92 10.80 -25.42
C LYS A 164 16.61 9.56 -25.97
N GLU A 165 17.93 9.60 -26.08
CA GLU A 165 18.76 8.47 -26.54
C GLU A 165 18.94 7.44 -25.42
N LEU A 166 19.29 7.88 -24.21
CA LEU A 166 19.55 7.02 -23.05
C LEU A 166 18.29 6.34 -22.49
N LYS A 167 17.14 7.01 -22.55
CA LYS A 167 15.84 6.54 -22.04
C LYS A 167 15.91 5.93 -20.62
N PRO A 168 16.53 6.60 -19.63
CA PRO A 168 16.75 6.04 -18.30
C PRO A 168 15.42 5.80 -17.58
N ASN A 169 15.36 4.79 -16.69
CA ASN A 169 14.14 4.53 -15.91
C ASN A 169 13.80 5.69 -14.95
N TYR A 170 14.82 6.40 -14.48
CA TYR A 170 14.73 7.62 -13.71
C TYR A 170 15.73 8.66 -14.21
N PHE A 171 15.31 9.92 -14.25
CA PHE A 171 16.16 11.09 -14.38
C PHE A 171 15.96 11.98 -13.16
N ILE A 172 17.03 12.21 -12.40
CA ILE A 172 17.03 13.03 -11.20
C ILE A 172 18.15 14.06 -11.32
N ALA A 173 17.83 15.34 -11.33
CA ALA A 173 18.84 16.39 -11.29
C ALA A 173 18.44 17.52 -10.35
N SER A 174 19.43 18.27 -9.88
CA SER A 174 19.22 19.41 -8.98
C SER A 174 19.96 20.65 -9.45
N GLN A 175 19.38 21.82 -9.18
CA GLN A 175 20.05 23.13 -9.19
C GLN A 175 19.59 23.90 -7.95
N TYR A 176 20.51 24.33 -7.09
CA TYR A 176 20.20 25.03 -5.84
C TYR A 176 21.12 26.25 -5.63
N PRO A 177 20.78 27.23 -4.78
CA PRO A 177 21.62 28.40 -4.56
C PRO A 177 23.01 28.00 -4.02
N SER A 178 24.06 28.50 -4.66
CA SER A 178 25.46 28.31 -4.29
C SER A 178 25.98 29.53 -3.57
N HIS A 179 26.33 29.36 -2.30
CA HIS A 179 26.92 30.44 -1.50
C HIS A 179 28.26 30.92 -2.09
N THR A 180 29.03 30.01 -2.69
CA THR A 180 30.30 30.33 -3.35
C THR A 180 30.10 31.24 -4.56
N LEU A 181 29.10 30.97 -5.40
CA LEU A 181 28.82 31.84 -6.57
C LEU A 181 28.31 33.22 -6.15
N ILE A 182 27.53 33.29 -5.06
CA ILE A 182 27.08 34.57 -4.48
C ILE A 182 28.30 35.38 -4.01
N LYS A 183 29.19 34.78 -3.21
CA LYS A 183 30.43 35.44 -2.74
C LYS A 183 31.31 35.93 -3.90
N LYS A 184 31.40 35.15 -4.98
CA LYS A 184 32.16 35.49 -6.19
C LYS A 184 31.50 36.53 -7.09
N GLY A 185 30.27 36.97 -6.78
CA GLY A 185 29.51 37.90 -7.63
C GLY A 185 28.98 37.29 -8.94
N LEU A 186 28.92 35.96 -9.05
CA LEU A 186 28.55 35.23 -10.27
C LEU A 186 27.05 34.88 -10.33
N MET A 187 26.19 35.84 -10.02
CA MET A 187 24.73 35.61 -9.97
C MET A 187 24.13 35.28 -11.33
N LYS A 188 24.65 35.84 -12.43
CA LYS A 188 24.19 35.52 -13.79
C LYS A 188 24.42 34.06 -14.14
N ARG A 189 25.60 33.51 -13.82
CA ARG A 189 25.91 32.07 -13.94
C ARG A 189 24.91 31.23 -13.18
N GLN A 190 24.73 31.51 -11.89
CA GLN A 190 23.78 30.76 -11.06
C GLN A 190 22.35 30.78 -11.64
N ASN A 191 21.88 31.95 -12.08
CA ASN A 191 20.56 32.12 -12.64
C ASN A 191 20.40 31.33 -13.95
N SER A 192 21.45 31.22 -14.77
CA SER A 192 21.40 30.43 -16.00
C SER A 192 21.11 28.95 -15.74
N GLY A 193 21.69 28.36 -14.69
CA GLY A 193 21.41 26.98 -14.29
C GLY A 193 19.95 26.77 -13.88
N PHE A 194 19.36 27.74 -13.17
CA PHE A 194 17.93 27.69 -12.83
C PHE A 194 17.05 27.77 -14.08
N THR A 195 17.40 28.63 -15.04
CA THR A 195 16.67 28.73 -16.31
C THR A 195 16.70 27.41 -17.09
N VAL A 196 17.85 26.72 -17.13
CA VAL A 196 17.96 25.37 -17.73
C VAL A 196 17.04 24.38 -17.03
N LEU A 197 17.08 24.33 -15.68
CA LEU A 197 16.23 23.44 -14.88
C LEU A 197 14.73 23.67 -15.18
N GLU A 198 14.29 24.92 -15.22
CA GLU A 198 12.89 25.27 -15.50
C GLU A 198 12.47 24.90 -16.93
N GLN A 199 13.32 25.11 -17.93
CA GLN A 199 13.04 24.66 -19.31
C GLN A 199 12.96 23.14 -19.43
N LEU A 200 13.80 22.40 -18.69
CA LEU A 200 13.73 20.93 -18.63
C LEU A 200 12.46 20.46 -17.92
N LYS A 201 12.04 21.11 -16.83
CA LYS A 201 10.76 20.79 -16.16
C LYS A 201 9.57 21.03 -17.07
N SER A 202 9.55 22.16 -17.79
CA SER A 202 8.51 22.47 -18.77
C SER A 202 8.42 21.38 -19.85
N PHE A 203 9.57 20.91 -20.35
CA PHE A 203 9.63 19.79 -21.29
C PHE A 203 9.03 18.48 -20.74
N TYR A 204 9.11 18.25 -19.43
CA TYR A 204 8.63 17.03 -18.77
C TYR A 204 7.32 17.20 -17.98
N LYS A 205 6.57 18.30 -18.16
CA LYS A 205 5.39 18.64 -17.34
C LYS A 205 4.46 17.45 -17.04
N ASN A 206 4.19 16.60 -18.03
CA ASN A 206 3.28 15.45 -17.93
C ASN A 206 3.91 14.16 -17.37
N SER A 207 5.22 14.12 -17.17
CA SER A 207 5.99 12.94 -16.71
C SER A 207 6.65 13.13 -15.35
N LEU A 208 6.42 14.27 -14.70
CA LEU A 208 6.93 14.57 -13.36
C LEU A 208 6.13 13.81 -12.28
N LYS A 209 6.80 13.42 -11.19
CA LYS A 209 6.13 12.77 -10.05
C LYS A 209 5.38 13.79 -9.17
N GLU A 210 4.05 13.70 -9.15
CA GLU A 210 3.11 14.56 -8.39
C GLU A 210 3.46 14.67 -6.88
N GLN A 211 3.73 13.54 -6.22
CA GLN A 211 4.04 13.46 -4.78
C GLN A 211 5.36 14.12 -4.34
N HIS A 212 6.23 14.52 -5.27
CA HIS A 212 7.53 15.15 -4.97
C HIS A 212 7.61 16.61 -5.41
N GLN A 213 6.55 17.14 -6.02
CA GLN A 213 6.40 18.58 -6.28
C GLN A 213 5.90 19.33 -5.03
N ASN A 214 5.29 18.63 -4.06
CA ASN A 214 4.62 19.23 -2.90
C ASN A 214 5.33 18.97 -1.54
N GLN A 215 6.49 18.31 -1.49
CA GLN A 215 7.17 18.00 -0.21
C GLN A 215 8.24 19.04 0.15
N LEU A 216 8.17 19.59 1.37
CA LEU A 216 9.20 20.45 1.95
C LEU A 216 10.39 19.60 2.44
N PHE A 217 11.40 19.35 1.60
CA PHE A 217 12.65 18.74 2.08
C PHE A 217 13.61 19.81 2.64
N GLY A 218 13.23 20.59 3.67
CA GLY A 218 14.11 21.58 4.32
C GLY A 218 14.77 22.62 3.39
N TYR A 219 15.71 23.43 3.91
CA TYR A 219 16.32 24.56 3.19
C TYR A 219 17.18 24.19 1.95
N LYS A 220 17.50 22.91 1.68
CA LYS A 220 18.20 22.45 0.45
C LYS A 220 17.39 21.47 -0.43
N GLY A 221 16.17 21.14 -0.04
CA GLY A 221 15.29 20.23 -0.76
C GLY A 221 13.93 20.85 -1.07
N ASN A 222 13.93 22.17 -1.29
CA ASN A 222 12.78 22.81 -1.91
C ASN A 222 12.53 22.15 -3.29
N PRO A 223 11.32 21.62 -3.58
CA PRO A 223 11.00 20.99 -4.86
C PRO A 223 11.34 21.83 -6.10
N LYS A 224 11.37 23.16 -5.96
CA LYS A 224 11.77 24.07 -7.04
C LYS A 224 13.20 23.85 -7.53
N TRP A 225 14.07 23.23 -6.74
CA TRP A 225 15.46 22.99 -7.08
C TRP A 225 15.74 21.62 -7.68
N TRP A 226 14.70 20.81 -7.90
CA TRP A 226 14.86 19.44 -8.33
C TRP A 226 14.00 19.16 -9.55
N ILE A 227 14.51 18.33 -10.45
CA ILE A 227 13.73 17.65 -11.49
C ILE A 227 13.81 16.15 -11.22
N ILE A 228 12.65 15.53 -11.07
CA ILE A 228 12.51 14.10 -10.83
C ILE A 228 11.52 13.57 -11.86
N VAL A 229 12.06 12.98 -12.91
CA VAL A 229 11.29 12.35 -13.98
C VAL A 229 11.47 10.85 -13.82
N LYS A 230 10.38 10.15 -13.55
CA LYS A 230 10.37 8.70 -13.77
C LYS A 230 9.99 8.51 -15.23
N LYS A 231 10.71 7.64 -15.96
CA LYS A 231 10.21 7.16 -17.25
C LYS A 231 8.76 6.77 -17.02
N PRO A 232 7.79 7.43 -17.69
CA PRO A 232 6.41 7.04 -17.53
C PRO A 232 6.37 5.55 -17.84
N SER A 233 5.71 4.79 -16.98
CA SER A 233 5.52 3.34 -17.13
C SER A 233 4.66 3.00 -18.36
N SER A 234 4.65 3.87 -19.38
CA SER A 234 3.65 3.99 -20.42
C SER A 234 3.95 3.19 -21.66
N ASP A 235 5.07 2.48 -21.73
CA ASP A 235 5.13 1.35 -22.65
C ASP A 235 4.61 0.11 -21.93
N LEU A 236 3.28 0.04 -21.80
CA LEU A 236 2.62 -1.17 -21.33
C LEU A 236 3.04 -2.36 -22.21
N ASN A 237 3.30 -2.16 -23.51
CA ASN A 237 3.75 -3.24 -24.36
C ASN A 237 5.12 -3.76 -23.90
N TYR A 238 6.09 -2.87 -23.63
CA TYR A 238 7.36 -3.27 -23.03
C TYR A 238 7.17 -4.05 -21.73
N LYS A 239 6.29 -3.58 -20.83
CA LYS A 239 5.99 -4.28 -19.58
C LYS A 239 5.36 -5.66 -19.80
N LEU A 240 4.51 -5.81 -20.80
CA LEU A 240 3.86 -7.06 -21.14
C LEU A 240 4.79 -8.04 -21.86
N GLU A 241 5.80 -7.53 -22.55
CA GLU A 241 6.89 -8.32 -23.15
C GLU A 241 7.88 -8.82 -22.09
N GLN A 242 7.94 -8.19 -20.91
CA GLN A 242 8.79 -8.65 -19.82
C GLN A 242 8.27 -9.94 -19.19
N LYS A 243 9.21 -10.79 -18.78
CA LYS A 243 8.93 -11.90 -17.89
C LYS A 243 8.54 -11.37 -16.50
N PRO A 244 7.54 -11.95 -15.81
CA PRO A 244 7.15 -11.46 -14.49
C PRO A 244 8.31 -11.42 -13.50
N ILE A 245 8.43 -10.31 -12.76
CA ILE A 245 9.51 -10.08 -11.78
C ILE A 245 9.52 -11.18 -10.73
N ALA A 246 8.33 -11.59 -10.24
CA ALA A 246 8.21 -12.68 -9.28
C ALA A 246 8.77 -14.00 -9.85
N THR A 247 8.57 -14.27 -11.14
CA THR A 247 9.14 -15.44 -11.82
C THR A 247 10.66 -15.33 -12.00
N GLN A 248 11.21 -14.13 -12.19
CA GLN A 248 12.67 -13.94 -12.24
C GLN A 248 13.31 -14.24 -10.88
N ARG A 249 12.63 -13.88 -9.78
CA ARG A 249 13.14 -14.02 -8.42
C ARG A 249 12.95 -15.42 -7.81
N LEU A 250 11.76 -16.01 -7.96
CA LEU A 250 11.43 -17.34 -7.39
C LEU A 250 11.69 -18.49 -8.38
N GLY A 251 11.89 -18.17 -9.65
CA GLY A 251 12.29 -19.12 -10.68
C GLY A 251 11.25 -20.19 -11.00
N LYS A 252 11.72 -21.23 -11.69
CA LYS A 252 10.90 -22.35 -12.20
C LYS A 252 10.39 -23.30 -11.10
N SER A 253 10.96 -23.22 -9.89
CA SER A 253 10.52 -24.03 -8.75
C SER A 253 9.09 -23.65 -8.34
N ILE A 254 8.81 -22.36 -8.26
CA ILE A 254 7.50 -21.83 -7.94
C ILE A 254 6.65 -21.63 -9.20
N PHE A 255 7.19 -21.08 -10.29
CA PHE A 255 6.35 -20.70 -11.43
C PHE A 255 6.35 -21.72 -12.56
N VAL A 256 5.15 -22.02 -13.07
CA VAL A 256 4.91 -22.93 -14.19
C VAL A 256 4.41 -22.13 -15.39
N PRO A 257 5.09 -22.21 -16.56
CA PRO A 257 4.59 -21.58 -17.76
C PRO A 257 3.25 -22.21 -18.17
N GLN A 258 2.34 -21.38 -18.64
CA GLN A 258 1.04 -21.73 -19.21
C GLN A 258 0.98 -21.17 -20.62
N LEU A 259 0.38 -21.92 -21.54
CA LEU A 259 -0.01 -21.35 -22.83
C LEU A 259 -1.35 -20.64 -22.64
N SER A 260 -1.42 -19.39 -23.10
CA SER A 260 -2.63 -18.59 -23.07
C SER A 260 -2.85 -17.95 -24.44
N LYS A 261 -4.09 -17.59 -24.71
CA LYS A 261 -4.49 -16.83 -25.89
C LYS A 261 -5.16 -15.54 -25.46
N ARG A 262 -5.09 -14.52 -26.32
CA ARG A 262 -5.90 -13.32 -26.16
C ARG A 262 -7.32 -13.61 -26.65
N LEU A 263 -8.29 -13.06 -25.95
CA LEU A 263 -9.69 -13.07 -26.36
C LEU A 263 -9.88 -12.07 -27.49
N SER A 264 -10.71 -12.41 -28.46
CA SER A 264 -11.10 -11.48 -29.52
C SER A 264 -11.98 -10.37 -28.93
N PRO A 265 -11.95 -9.13 -29.47
CA PRO A 265 -12.69 -7.98 -28.94
C PRO A 265 -14.21 -8.20 -28.78
N GLU A 266 -14.82 -9.05 -29.60
CA GLU A 266 -16.25 -9.38 -29.53
C GLU A 266 -16.62 -10.30 -28.35
N LYS A 267 -15.63 -10.87 -27.65
CA LYS A 267 -15.84 -11.83 -26.55
C LYS A 267 -15.74 -11.21 -25.15
N TYR A 268 -15.46 -9.92 -25.07
CA TYR A 268 -15.31 -9.25 -23.78
C TYR A 268 -15.72 -7.79 -23.83
N GLU A 269 -16.02 -7.24 -22.65
CA GLU A 269 -16.27 -5.82 -22.45
C GLU A 269 -15.46 -5.32 -21.26
N ILE A 270 -15.06 -4.05 -21.24
CA ILE A 270 -14.33 -3.49 -20.08
C ILE A 270 -15.35 -2.84 -19.14
N ALA A 271 -15.53 -3.41 -17.94
CA ALA A 271 -16.43 -2.86 -16.93
C ALA A 271 -15.79 -1.71 -16.14
N TYR A 272 -14.52 -1.84 -15.79
CA TYR A 272 -13.87 -0.90 -14.87
C TYR A 272 -12.38 -0.76 -15.16
N ILE A 273 -11.88 0.47 -15.08
CA ILE A 273 -10.47 0.80 -15.20
C ILE A 273 -10.11 1.78 -14.08
N ASN A 274 -9.13 1.43 -13.25
CA ASN A 274 -8.52 2.41 -12.37
C ASN A 274 -7.56 3.29 -13.16
N ASN A 275 -8.06 4.42 -13.64
CA ASN A 275 -7.27 5.37 -14.41
C ASN A 275 -5.99 5.81 -13.68
N LYS A 276 -5.92 5.86 -12.34
CA LYS A 276 -4.68 6.23 -11.63
C LYS A 276 -3.49 5.33 -11.98
N TYR A 277 -3.70 4.03 -12.20
CA TYR A 277 -2.63 3.11 -12.59
C TYR A 277 -2.27 3.19 -14.08
N PHE A 278 -3.23 3.60 -14.90
CA PHE A 278 -3.09 3.69 -16.35
C PHE A 278 -2.96 5.14 -16.86
N ARG A 279 -2.84 6.13 -15.96
CA ARG A 279 -2.87 7.59 -16.23
C ARG A 279 -1.79 8.06 -17.20
N ASN A 280 -0.69 7.32 -17.28
CA ASN A 280 0.43 7.61 -18.19
C ASN A 280 0.20 7.05 -19.60
N LEU A 281 -0.87 6.29 -19.82
CA LEU A 281 -1.34 5.84 -21.12
C LEU A 281 -2.39 6.86 -21.57
N GLY A 282 -2.17 7.57 -22.69
CA GLY A 282 -3.20 8.48 -23.20
C GLY A 282 -4.54 7.74 -23.38
N LEU A 283 -5.68 8.40 -23.14
CA LEU A 283 -7.02 7.79 -23.17
C LEU A 283 -7.29 6.96 -24.44
N ASN A 284 -6.78 7.41 -25.60
CA ASN A 284 -6.91 6.72 -26.89
C ASN A 284 -6.06 5.43 -27.00
N ASN A 285 -5.03 5.27 -26.17
CA ASN A 285 -4.18 4.08 -26.10
C ASN A 285 -4.61 3.10 -25.02
N ILE A 286 -5.32 3.55 -23.98
CA ILE A 286 -5.81 2.71 -22.88
C ILE A 286 -6.69 1.57 -23.39
N SER A 287 -7.63 1.87 -24.29
CA SER A 287 -8.56 0.85 -24.83
C SER A 287 -7.83 -0.26 -25.57
N LYS A 288 -6.89 0.08 -26.48
CA LYS A 288 -6.06 -0.88 -27.25
C LYS A 288 -5.11 -1.69 -26.36
N GLN A 289 -4.52 -1.05 -25.36
CA GLN A 289 -3.52 -1.69 -24.51
C GLN A 289 -4.13 -2.58 -23.43
N ILE A 290 -5.34 -2.25 -22.94
CA ILE A 290 -6.09 -3.09 -22.00
C ILE A 290 -6.56 -4.40 -22.63
N GLN A 291 -6.80 -4.42 -23.96
CA GLN A 291 -7.14 -5.66 -24.70
C GLN A 291 -6.10 -6.77 -24.46
N ASN A 292 -4.84 -6.40 -24.22
CA ASN A 292 -3.77 -7.36 -23.96
C ASN A 292 -3.98 -8.18 -22.67
N PHE A 293 -4.83 -7.72 -21.74
CA PHE A 293 -5.18 -8.45 -20.52
C PHE A 293 -6.42 -9.32 -20.63
N ALA A 294 -7.18 -9.20 -21.72
CA ALA A 294 -8.28 -10.12 -22.01
C ALA A 294 -7.69 -11.47 -22.46
N ILE A 295 -7.28 -12.28 -21.50
CA ILE A 295 -6.54 -13.53 -21.74
C ILE A 295 -7.28 -14.75 -21.19
N GLU A 296 -7.05 -15.89 -21.83
CA GLU A 296 -7.58 -17.19 -21.41
C GLU A 296 -6.50 -18.26 -21.57
N VAL A 297 -6.38 -19.16 -20.60
CA VAL A 297 -5.49 -20.31 -20.65
C VAL A 297 -5.99 -21.27 -21.73
N ASP A 298 -5.09 -21.63 -22.64
CA ASP A 298 -5.36 -22.52 -23.75
C ASP A 298 -4.42 -23.73 -23.68
N ASN A 299 -4.87 -24.75 -22.96
CA ASN A 299 -4.12 -26.00 -22.80
C ASN A 299 -4.19 -26.91 -24.04
N LYS A 300 -4.89 -26.51 -25.12
CA LYS A 300 -4.96 -27.29 -26.37
C LYS A 300 -3.80 -26.92 -27.29
N LYS A 301 -3.17 -27.91 -27.93
CA LYS A 301 -2.11 -27.74 -28.95
C LYS A 301 -2.64 -27.20 -30.29
N SER A 302 -3.50 -26.18 -30.30
CA SER A 302 -3.87 -25.52 -31.56
C SER A 302 -2.71 -24.64 -32.06
N LEU A 303 -2.37 -24.75 -33.35
CA LEU A 303 -1.30 -24.02 -34.05
C LEU A 303 -1.72 -22.63 -34.56
N LEU A 304 -3.02 -22.30 -34.51
CA LEU A 304 -3.60 -21.16 -35.24
C LEU A 304 -3.79 -19.87 -34.41
N SER A 305 -3.51 -19.88 -33.10
CA SER A 305 -3.62 -18.67 -32.26
C SER A 305 -2.23 -18.10 -31.92
N LYS A 306 -2.09 -16.77 -31.92
CA LYS A 306 -0.92 -16.06 -31.36
C LYS A 306 -0.87 -16.33 -29.85
N LYS A 307 -0.28 -17.46 -29.47
CA LYS A 307 -0.14 -17.89 -28.08
C LYS A 307 0.87 -17.00 -27.35
N ILE A 308 0.53 -16.68 -26.12
CA ILE A 308 1.39 -15.98 -25.18
C ILE A 308 1.73 -16.90 -24.01
N ILE A 309 2.91 -16.69 -23.41
CA ILE A 309 3.31 -17.43 -22.22
C ILE A 309 2.90 -16.62 -20.99
N THR A 310 2.13 -17.25 -20.12
CA THR A 310 1.79 -16.73 -18.79
C THR A 310 2.33 -17.70 -17.73
N TYR A 311 2.26 -17.34 -16.44
CA TYR A 311 2.87 -18.16 -15.38
C TYR A 311 1.93 -18.37 -14.20
N ALA A 312 1.62 -19.61 -13.86
CA ALA A 312 0.90 -19.95 -12.63
C ALA A 312 1.90 -20.32 -11.52
N ASP A 313 1.66 -19.90 -10.29
CA ASP A 313 2.53 -20.23 -9.14
C ASP A 313 2.05 -21.48 -8.40
N ARG A 314 3.00 -22.36 -8.12
CA ARG A 314 2.88 -23.51 -7.23
C ARG A 314 2.89 -23.03 -5.79
N GLN A 315 2.04 -23.64 -4.99
CA GLN A 315 1.90 -23.31 -3.57
C GLN A 315 1.69 -24.62 -2.81
N LYS A 316 2.10 -24.63 -1.55
CA LYS A 316 1.77 -25.68 -0.59
C LYS A 316 1.11 -25.00 0.60
N ASP A 317 0.00 -25.57 1.08
CA ASP A 317 -0.74 -25.03 2.21
C ASP A 317 -1.17 -26.17 3.13
N LYS A 318 -0.39 -26.40 4.19
CA LYS A 318 -0.70 -27.38 5.24
C LYS A 318 -2.00 -27.07 6.00
N THR A 319 -2.54 -25.85 5.90
CA THR A 319 -3.83 -25.53 6.54
C THR A 319 -5.00 -26.20 5.84
N GLY A 320 -4.84 -26.57 4.55
CA GLY A 320 -5.88 -27.20 3.73
C GLY A 320 -7.00 -26.26 3.30
N ILE A 321 -6.90 -24.96 3.60
CA ILE A 321 -7.97 -23.97 3.38
C ILE A 321 -7.76 -23.23 2.05
N GLY A 322 -6.56 -22.68 1.83
CA GLY A 322 -6.30 -21.70 0.78
C GLY A 322 -6.24 -22.25 -0.65
N LEU A 323 -5.96 -23.55 -0.80
CA LEU A 323 -5.82 -24.18 -2.13
C LEU A 323 -7.05 -24.97 -2.58
N SER A 324 -7.94 -25.35 -1.66
CA SER A 324 -9.18 -26.10 -1.94
C SER A 324 -8.96 -27.32 -2.86
N GLY A 325 -7.86 -28.06 -2.65
CA GLY A 325 -7.47 -29.24 -3.45
C GLY A 325 -6.64 -28.93 -4.71
N ASN A 326 -6.27 -27.68 -4.97
CA ASN A 326 -5.35 -27.32 -6.05
C ASN A 326 -3.88 -27.42 -5.63
N GLN A 327 -2.96 -27.48 -6.60
CA GLN A 327 -1.51 -27.52 -6.37
C GLN A 327 -0.85 -26.12 -6.42
N GLY A 328 -1.67 -25.06 -6.41
CA GLY A 328 -1.25 -23.69 -6.63
C GLY A 328 -2.38 -22.86 -7.22
N SER A 329 -2.02 -21.80 -7.95
CA SER A 329 -3.01 -20.92 -8.60
C SER A 329 -3.80 -21.64 -9.69
N GLY A 330 -5.00 -22.13 -9.35
CA GLY A 330 -5.88 -22.87 -10.28
C GLY A 330 -6.61 -22.00 -11.32
N ARG A 331 -6.76 -20.69 -11.04
CA ARG A 331 -7.53 -19.74 -11.88
C ARG A 331 -6.81 -18.41 -12.14
N ALA A 332 -5.53 -18.32 -11.82
CA ALA A 332 -4.77 -17.08 -11.88
C ALA A 332 -3.40 -17.30 -12.54
N VAL A 333 -2.97 -16.32 -13.33
CA VAL A 333 -1.65 -16.34 -13.97
C VAL A 333 -0.99 -14.96 -13.90
N TYR A 334 0.33 -14.96 -13.93
CA TYR A 334 1.15 -13.78 -14.13
C TYR A 334 1.42 -13.54 -15.60
N TYR A 335 1.34 -12.27 -15.99
CA TYR A 335 1.61 -11.80 -17.35
C TYR A 335 2.29 -10.42 -17.28
N GLY A 336 3.28 -10.19 -18.14
CA GLY A 336 4.15 -9.01 -18.05
C GLY A 336 4.95 -8.94 -16.74
N ASP A 337 5.58 -7.80 -16.48
CA ASP A 337 6.47 -7.56 -15.34
C ASP A 337 5.79 -7.77 -13.97
N SER A 338 4.51 -7.42 -13.83
CA SER A 338 3.88 -7.19 -12.54
C SER A 338 2.38 -7.48 -12.45
N PHE A 339 1.77 -8.03 -13.51
CA PHE A 339 0.32 -8.24 -13.54
C PHE A 339 -0.05 -9.68 -13.19
N ASN A 340 -1.05 -9.82 -12.33
CA ASN A 340 -1.68 -11.08 -11.99
C ASN A 340 -3.15 -11.04 -12.41
N VAL A 341 -3.53 -11.91 -13.35
CA VAL A 341 -4.86 -11.96 -13.96
C VAL A 341 -5.62 -13.16 -13.43
N LEU A 342 -6.78 -12.93 -12.82
CA LEU A 342 -7.67 -13.95 -12.28
C LEU A 342 -8.82 -14.23 -13.25
N GLY A 343 -9.37 -15.45 -13.20
CA GLY A 343 -10.52 -15.86 -14.02
C GLY A 343 -10.13 -16.35 -15.41
N VAL A 344 -8.84 -16.63 -15.64
CA VAL A 344 -8.29 -16.96 -16.96
C VAL A 344 -8.64 -18.38 -17.45
N GLY A 345 -9.41 -19.15 -16.71
CA GLY A 345 -9.65 -20.58 -16.97
C GLY A 345 -8.71 -21.48 -16.17
N LYS A 346 -8.83 -22.79 -16.38
CA LYS A 346 -8.09 -23.80 -15.61
C LYS A 346 -6.62 -23.78 -15.99
N THR A 347 -5.76 -23.44 -15.03
CA THR A 347 -4.31 -23.63 -15.17
C THR A 347 -3.95 -25.11 -15.04
N THR A 348 -2.72 -25.50 -15.37
CA THR A 348 -2.23 -26.86 -15.13
C THR A 348 -2.21 -27.26 -13.65
N LEU A 349 -2.30 -26.28 -12.74
CA LEU A 349 -2.31 -26.46 -11.28
C LEU A 349 -3.74 -26.60 -10.70
N CYS A 350 -4.78 -26.42 -11.53
CA CYS A 350 -6.17 -26.66 -11.15
C CYS A 350 -6.41 -28.18 -11.07
N LYS A 351 -6.39 -28.73 -9.85
CA LYS A 351 -6.54 -30.18 -9.57
C LYS A 351 -7.74 -30.50 -8.68
N SER A 352 -8.42 -29.48 -8.16
CA SER A 352 -9.60 -29.67 -7.30
C SER A 352 -10.66 -30.50 -8.03
N THR A 353 -11.21 -31.49 -7.32
CA THR A 353 -12.36 -32.28 -7.77
C THR A 353 -13.68 -31.61 -7.42
N ILE A 354 -13.66 -30.56 -6.59
CA ILE A 354 -14.86 -29.84 -6.17
C ILE A 354 -15.33 -28.95 -7.34
N PRO A 355 -16.58 -29.11 -7.82
CA PRO A 355 -17.07 -28.39 -9.00
C PRO A 355 -16.92 -26.87 -8.92
N SER A 356 -17.25 -26.27 -7.78
CA SER A 356 -17.15 -24.81 -7.55
C SER A 356 -15.71 -24.28 -7.57
N HIS A 357 -14.72 -25.10 -7.21
CA HIS A 357 -13.30 -24.71 -7.13
C HIS A 357 -12.48 -25.14 -8.36
N SER A 358 -13.09 -25.89 -9.28
CA SER A 358 -12.40 -26.49 -10.42
C SER A 358 -12.66 -25.80 -11.76
N THR A 359 -13.51 -24.76 -11.82
CA THR A 359 -13.91 -24.13 -13.10
C THR A 359 -12.81 -23.31 -13.75
N GLY A 360 -11.89 -22.77 -12.96
CA GLY A 360 -10.91 -21.78 -13.41
C GLY A 360 -11.52 -20.40 -13.72
N ARG A 361 -12.81 -20.19 -13.48
CA ARG A 361 -13.52 -18.95 -13.79
C ARG A 361 -13.68 -18.06 -12.54
N LEU A 362 -13.92 -16.77 -12.77
CA LEU A 362 -14.23 -15.80 -11.74
C LEU A 362 -15.56 -15.12 -12.10
N GLU A 363 -16.45 -14.99 -11.12
CA GLU A 363 -17.74 -14.34 -11.27
C GLU A 363 -17.60 -12.81 -11.16
N LEU A 364 -18.46 -12.06 -11.86
CA LEU A 364 -18.47 -10.60 -11.82
C LEU A 364 -18.62 -10.05 -10.39
N VAL A 365 -19.54 -10.59 -9.59
CA VAL A 365 -19.72 -10.21 -8.17
C VAL A 365 -18.42 -10.43 -7.39
N GLY A 366 -17.77 -11.57 -7.59
CA GLY A 366 -16.48 -11.89 -6.95
C GLY A 366 -15.33 -10.98 -7.39
N ALA A 367 -15.35 -10.48 -8.63
CA ALA A 367 -14.38 -9.50 -9.14
C ALA A 367 -14.61 -8.10 -8.54
N MET A 368 -15.87 -7.62 -8.56
CA MET A 368 -16.25 -6.32 -7.98
C MET A 368 -15.98 -6.26 -6.48
N ARG A 369 -16.33 -7.32 -5.74
CA ARG A 369 -16.08 -7.40 -4.30
C ARG A 369 -14.60 -7.29 -3.97
N ARG A 370 -13.74 -8.06 -4.66
CA ARG A 370 -12.28 -7.98 -4.45
C ARG A 370 -11.73 -6.60 -4.81
N MET A 371 -12.23 -5.96 -5.87
CA MET A 371 -11.87 -4.58 -6.22
C MET A 371 -12.16 -3.61 -5.08
N ILE A 372 -13.41 -3.59 -4.58
CA ILE A 372 -13.87 -2.66 -3.56
C ILE A 372 -13.18 -2.92 -2.21
N LEU A 373 -13.18 -4.17 -1.74
CA LEU A 373 -12.54 -4.54 -0.48
C LEU A 373 -11.04 -4.24 -0.49
N SER A 374 -10.34 -4.44 -1.61
CA SER A 374 -8.91 -4.09 -1.70
C SER A 374 -8.68 -2.59 -1.50
N ARG A 375 -9.61 -1.72 -1.94
CA ARG A 375 -9.49 -0.27 -1.73
C ARG A 375 -9.68 0.10 -0.26
N TRP A 376 -10.71 -0.46 0.37
CA TRP A 376 -10.99 -0.18 1.77
C TRP A 376 -9.90 -0.73 2.68
N PHE A 377 -9.46 -1.99 2.48
CA PHE A 377 -8.34 -2.57 3.21
C PHE A 377 -7.06 -1.75 3.06
N ASN A 378 -6.74 -1.31 1.85
CA ASN A 378 -5.55 -0.49 1.61
C ASN A 378 -5.62 0.89 2.28
N TYR A 379 -6.81 1.47 2.41
CA TYR A 379 -6.96 2.75 3.07
C TYR A 379 -6.55 2.68 4.55
N PHE A 380 -6.98 1.65 5.26
CA PHE A 380 -6.70 1.50 6.70
C PHE A 380 -5.31 0.95 6.98
N THR A 381 -4.87 -0.05 6.23
CA THR A 381 -3.63 -0.77 6.53
C THR A 381 -2.43 -0.22 5.77
N GLN A 382 -2.64 0.43 4.62
CA GLN A 382 -1.58 0.73 3.64
C GLN A 382 -0.80 -0.52 3.17
N LYS A 383 -1.34 -1.72 3.42
CA LYS A 383 -0.71 -3.03 3.14
C LYS A 383 -1.35 -3.78 1.97
N ALA A 384 -1.98 -3.10 1.01
CA ALA A 384 -2.35 -3.78 -0.23
C ALA A 384 -1.26 -3.58 -1.28
N PRO A 385 -0.41 -4.57 -1.59
CA PRO A 385 0.54 -4.50 -2.70
C PRO A 385 -0.11 -4.93 -4.00
N ILE A 386 -1.21 -5.70 -3.91
CA ILE A 386 -1.95 -6.25 -5.04
C ILE A 386 -3.15 -5.35 -5.23
N HIS A 387 -3.01 -4.38 -6.13
CA HIS A 387 -4.10 -3.47 -6.43
C HIS A 387 -4.88 -3.99 -7.62
N PRO A 388 -6.16 -4.38 -7.45
CA PRO A 388 -7.02 -4.61 -8.58
C PRO A 388 -7.12 -3.31 -9.39
N ALA A 389 -6.90 -3.42 -10.68
CA ALA A 389 -6.75 -2.26 -11.57
C ALA A 389 -7.78 -2.28 -12.71
N LEU A 390 -8.30 -3.45 -13.05
CA LEU A 390 -9.17 -3.62 -14.22
C LEU A 390 -10.11 -4.82 -14.03
N ILE A 391 -11.36 -4.64 -14.46
CA ILE A 391 -12.36 -5.70 -14.60
C ILE A 391 -12.75 -5.82 -16.08
N VAL A 392 -12.57 -7.01 -16.62
CA VAL A 392 -12.99 -7.36 -17.99
C VAL A 392 -14.15 -8.35 -17.90
N LEU A 393 -15.30 -7.98 -18.43
CA LEU A 393 -16.49 -8.82 -18.52
C LEU A 393 -16.32 -9.85 -19.64
N LYS A 394 -16.80 -11.05 -19.38
CA LYS A 394 -16.74 -12.21 -20.28
C LYS A 394 -18.15 -12.73 -20.57
N GLU A 395 -18.22 -13.88 -21.21
CA GLU A 395 -19.46 -14.62 -21.44
C GLU A 395 -20.26 -14.87 -20.15
N THR A 396 -21.57 -14.99 -20.29
CA THR A 396 -22.46 -15.53 -19.26
C THR A 396 -22.42 -17.05 -19.32
N ALA A 397 -22.19 -17.71 -18.19
CA ALA A 397 -22.15 -19.16 -18.10
C ALA A 397 -23.25 -19.69 -17.18
N LYS A 398 -23.88 -20.81 -17.56
CA LYS A 398 -24.76 -21.59 -16.70
C LYS A 398 -23.94 -22.70 -16.05
N PHE A 399 -24.03 -22.82 -14.74
CA PHE A 399 -23.36 -23.88 -13.98
C PHE A 399 -24.39 -24.83 -13.38
N LYS A 400 -24.02 -26.11 -13.20
CA LYS A 400 -24.94 -27.10 -12.64
C LYS A 400 -25.40 -26.77 -11.22
N TRP A 401 -24.58 -26.06 -10.43
CA TRP A 401 -24.86 -25.70 -9.05
C TRP A 401 -25.51 -24.32 -8.88
N ASN A 402 -25.74 -23.57 -9.96
CA ASN A 402 -26.42 -22.28 -9.89
C ASN A 402 -27.55 -22.24 -10.94
N PRO A 403 -28.82 -22.12 -10.51
CA PRO A 403 -29.94 -22.09 -11.45
C PRO A 403 -29.89 -20.88 -12.39
N ASN A 404 -29.29 -19.77 -11.93
CA ASN A 404 -29.20 -18.52 -12.68
C ASN A 404 -27.90 -18.44 -13.49
N PRO A 405 -27.95 -17.96 -14.75
CA PRO A 405 -26.75 -17.65 -15.52
C PRO A 405 -25.88 -16.62 -14.80
N ILE A 406 -24.56 -16.86 -14.75
CA ILE A 406 -23.59 -16.01 -14.06
C ILE A 406 -22.71 -15.29 -15.08
N HIS A 407 -22.61 -13.97 -14.98
CA HIS A 407 -21.61 -13.21 -15.74
C HIS A 407 -20.20 -13.46 -15.20
N LEU A 408 -19.31 -13.87 -16.09
CA LEU A 408 -17.91 -14.11 -15.76
C LEU A 408 -17.09 -12.84 -15.96
N ALA A 409 -15.96 -12.77 -15.26
CA ALA A 409 -15.04 -11.65 -15.34
C ALA A 409 -13.58 -12.10 -15.24
N LEU A 410 -12.67 -11.28 -15.77
CA LEU A 410 -11.27 -11.27 -15.39
C LEU A 410 -11.03 -10.11 -14.43
N LEU A 411 -10.22 -10.37 -13.41
CA LEU A 411 -9.72 -9.33 -12.50
C LEU A 411 -8.22 -9.22 -12.68
N VAL A 412 -7.75 -8.07 -13.16
CA VAL A 412 -6.32 -7.78 -13.30
C VAL A 412 -5.85 -7.03 -12.07
N ARG A 413 -4.81 -7.58 -11.44
CA ARG A 413 -4.19 -7.04 -10.24
C ARG A 413 -2.73 -6.70 -10.51
N ILE A 414 -2.24 -5.64 -9.90
CA ILE A 414 -0.83 -5.21 -10.01
C ILE A 414 -0.15 -5.52 -8.69
N ASP A 415 0.88 -6.37 -8.71
CA ASP A 415 1.66 -6.79 -7.53
C ASP A 415 3.04 -6.10 -7.46
N ASN A 416 3.53 -5.51 -8.55
CA ASN A 416 4.89 -4.97 -8.67
C ASN A 416 6.01 -5.98 -8.36
N GLY A 417 5.74 -7.30 -8.43
CA GLY A 417 6.73 -8.36 -8.23
C GLY A 417 6.98 -8.76 -6.77
N SER A 418 6.12 -8.32 -5.86
CA SER A 418 6.25 -8.53 -4.40
C SER A 418 5.56 -9.78 -3.85
N LEU A 419 5.02 -10.65 -4.71
CA LEU A 419 4.29 -11.84 -4.29
C LEU A 419 5.21 -12.93 -3.74
N ASP A 420 5.61 -12.77 -2.47
CA ASP A 420 6.23 -13.80 -1.64
C ASP A 420 5.25 -14.26 -0.60
N ARG A 421 4.90 -15.55 -0.57
CA ARG A 421 3.93 -16.09 0.38
C ARG A 421 4.57 -17.12 1.29
N PRO A 422 4.05 -17.29 2.52
CA PRO A 422 4.36 -18.46 3.33
C PRO A 422 4.14 -19.77 2.56
N SER A 423 3.08 -19.85 1.74
CA SER A 423 2.79 -21.03 0.90
C SER A 423 3.85 -21.30 -0.19
N HIS A 424 4.62 -20.29 -0.61
CA HIS A 424 5.77 -20.49 -1.50
C HIS A 424 6.96 -21.05 -0.75
N VAL A 425 7.23 -20.54 0.47
CA VAL A 425 8.30 -21.05 1.34
C VAL A 425 8.03 -22.50 1.72
N GLU A 426 6.77 -22.85 1.99
CA GLU A 426 6.39 -24.23 2.27
C GLU A 426 6.60 -25.16 1.06
N TYR A 427 6.33 -24.67 -0.16
CA TYR A 427 6.59 -25.42 -1.38
C TYR A 427 8.10 -25.55 -1.68
N SER A 428 8.85 -24.46 -1.45
CA SER A 428 10.30 -24.38 -1.70
C SER A 428 11.02 -23.75 -0.49
N PRO A 429 11.46 -24.59 0.47
CA PRO A 429 12.12 -24.14 1.70
C PRO A 429 13.39 -23.31 1.50
N LYS A 430 13.94 -23.26 0.28
CA LYS A 430 15.13 -22.46 -0.07
C LYS A 430 14.86 -20.96 -0.18
N ILE A 431 13.59 -20.53 -0.29
CA ILE A 431 13.22 -19.12 -0.42
C ILE A 431 13.60 -18.35 0.86
N TYR A 432 14.35 -17.27 0.75
CA TYR A 432 14.73 -16.43 1.88
C TYR A 432 13.50 -15.83 2.60
N VAL A 433 13.55 -15.78 3.93
CA VAL A 433 12.53 -15.18 4.79
C VAL A 433 13.24 -14.26 5.79
N ASP A 434 12.79 -13.02 5.85
CA ASP A 434 13.15 -12.08 6.91
C ASP A 434 12.13 -12.24 8.05
N PHE A 435 12.42 -13.16 8.98
CA PHE A 435 11.43 -13.65 9.93
C PHE A 435 10.96 -12.58 10.91
N GLU A 436 11.88 -11.80 11.48
CA GLU A 436 11.56 -10.70 12.40
C GLU A 436 10.64 -9.68 11.72
N LYS A 437 10.97 -9.28 10.49
CA LYS A 437 10.13 -8.38 9.72
C LYS A 437 8.76 -8.99 9.45
N THR A 438 8.67 -10.26 9.04
CA THR A 438 7.39 -10.93 8.80
C THR A 438 6.54 -10.97 10.08
N LEU A 439 7.13 -11.28 11.23
CA LEU A 439 6.47 -11.30 12.52
C LEU A 439 5.91 -9.92 12.89
N THR A 440 6.75 -8.87 12.84
CA THR A 440 6.31 -7.49 13.14
C THR A 440 5.18 -7.06 12.22
N GLU A 441 5.26 -7.38 10.93
CA GLU A 441 4.23 -6.97 9.97
C GLU A 441 2.90 -7.71 10.18
N TYR A 442 2.93 -8.98 10.60
CA TYR A 442 1.72 -9.72 10.94
C TYR A 442 1.10 -9.26 12.26
N ALA A 443 1.93 -8.93 13.25
CA ALA A 443 1.47 -8.38 14.53
C ALA A 443 0.74 -7.03 14.32
N LYS A 444 1.30 -6.16 13.48
CA LYS A 444 0.66 -4.88 13.10
C LYS A 444 -0.65 -5.10 12.37
N LEU A 445 -0.66 -6.01 11.39
CA LEU A 445 -1.86 -6.29 10.59
C LEU A 445 -3.01 -6.82 11.45
N ASP A 446 -2.71 -7.67 12.44
CA ASP A 446 -3.72 -8.19 13.37
C ASP A 446 -4.34 -7.08 14.25
N ALA A 447 -3.51 -6.17 14.77
CA ALA A 447 -3.97 -5.01 15.52
C ALA A 447 -4.85 -4.08 14.65
N GLU A 448 -4.47 -3.87 13.39
CA GLU A 448 -5.26 -3.09 12.43
C GLU A 448 -6.59 -3.75 12.10
N TYR A 449 -6.62 -5.08 11.94
CA TYR A 449 -7.85 -5.82 11.69
C TYR A 449 -8.86 -5.59 12.81
N PHE A 450 -8.41 -5.78 14.05
CA PHE A 450 -9.26 -5.54 15.21
C PHE A 450 -9.69 -4.06 15.32
N ALA A 451 -8.75 -3.13 15.21
CA ALA A 451 -9.03 -1.71 15.35
C ALA A 451 -10.03 -1.20 14.29
N TYR A 452 -9.86 -1.59 13.02
CA TYR A 452 -10.67 -1.11 11.90
C TYR A 452 -11.81 -2.05 11.52
N LYS A 453 -12.14 -3.01 12.39
CA LYS A 453 -13.29 -3.93 12.22
C LYS A 453 -13.21 -4.77 10.95
N MET A 454 -12.00 -5.17 10.56
CA MET A 454 -11.75 -5.97 9.36
C MET A 454 -11.62 -7.44 9.74
N ILE A 455 -12.23 -8.32 8.95
CA ILE A 455 -12.07 -9.77 9.07
C ILE A 455 -11.69 -10.36 7.71
N LEU A 456 -10.74 -11.30 7.69
CA LEU A 456 -10.39 -12.03 6.46
C LEU A 456 -11.34 -13.20 6.19
N GLY A 457 -11.79 -13.89 7.23
CA GLY A 457 -12.68 -15.05 7.14
C GLY A 457 -11.92 -16.36 7.05
N ALA A 458 -11.82 -16.95 5.86
CA ALA A 458 -11.11 -18.21 5.62
C ALA A 458 -9.60 -17.98 5.64
N TRP A 459 -8.99 -18.13 6.82
CA TRP A 459 -7.57 -17.87 7.01
C TRP A 459 -6.69 -18.98 6.38
N SER A 460 -5.61 -18.60 5.69
CA SER A 460 -4.66 -19.56 5.10
C SER A 460 -3.29 -18.95 4.80
N THR A 461 -2.28 -19.82 4.61
CA THR A 461 -0.89 -19.45 4.24
C THR A 461 -0.78 -18.77 2.88
N SER A 462 -1.80 -18.85 2.02
CA SER A 462 -1.83 -18.22 0.69
C SER A 462 -2.40 -16.81 0.67
N ASN A 463 -3.05 -16.37 1.74
CA ASN A 463 -3.78 -15.10 1.77
C ASN A 463 -2.89 -13.90 2.11
N TYR A 464 -1.66 -14.14 2.56
CA TYR A 464 -0.73 -13.11 3.00
C TYR A 464 0.62 -13.23 2.30
N SER A 465 1.27 -12.10 2.07
CA SER A 465 2.69 -12.10 1.72
C SER A 465 3.57 -12.16 2.96
N LEU A 466 4.86 -12.46 2.80
CA LEU A 466 5.86 -12.38 3.86
C LEU A 466 6.05 -10.94 4.41
N ASN A 467 5.58 -9.91 3.69
CA ASN A 467 5.67 -8.51 4.11
C ASN A 467 4.36 -7.97 4.72
N GLY A 468 3.45 -8.84 5.19
CA GLY A 468 2.18 -8.41 5.80
C GLY A 468 1.14 -7.92 4.80
N HIS A 469 1.29 -8.29 3.53
CA HIS A 469 0.38 -7.84 2.49
C HIS A 469 -0.81 -8.78 2.30
N VAL A 470 -2.02 -8.25 2.18
CA VAL A 470 -3.23 -9.07 1.95
C VAL A 470 -3.46 -9.35 0.47
N ILE A 471 -3.73 -10.61 0.11
CA ILE A 471 -3.69 -11.11 -1.27
C ILE A 471 -5.06 -11.55 -1.78
N ASP A 472 -5.81 -12.34 -1.01
CA ASP A 472 -7.13 -12.83 -1.41
C ASP A 472 -8.19 -12.38 -0.40
N LEU A 473 -9.19 -11.66 -0.90
CA LEU A 473 -10.26 -11.05 -0.11
C LEU A 473 -11.61 -11.69 -0.45
N GLU A 474 -11.61 -13.00 -0.74
CA GLU A 474 -12.83 -13.73 -1.11
C GLU A 474 -13.86 -13.78 0.02
N SER A 475 -13.40 -14.10 1.23
CA SER A 475 -14.23 -14.19 2.44
C SER A 475 -14.12 -12.96 3.34
N ALA A 476 -13.43 -11.92 2.89
CA ALA A 476 -13.15 -10.77 3.73
C ALA A 476 -14.41 -9.91 3.94
N SER A 477 -14.45 -9.22 5.08
CA SER A 477 -15.57 -8.36 5.45
C SER A 477 -15.19 -7.27 6.45
N PHE A 478 -16.17 -6.41 6.73
CA PHE A 478 -16.18 -5.49 7.85
C PHE A 478 -17.28 -5.92 8.82
N VAL A 479 -16.98 -5.89 10.12
CA VAL A 479 -17.97 -6.14 11.18
C VAL A 479 -18.56 -4.83 11.66
N LYS A 480 -19.84 -4.83 12.05
CA LYS A 480 -20.51 -3.61 12.56
C LYS A 480 -19.94 -3.21 13.91
N TYR A 481 -19.87 -4.20 14.80
CA TYR A 481 -19.34 -4.10 16.16
C TYR A 481 -18.09 -4.98 16.29
N ARG A 482 -17.39 -4.89 17.43
CA ARG A 482 -16.11 -5.61 17.64
C ARG A 482 -16.26 -6.96 18.37
N GLY A 483 -17.46 -7.52 18.43
CA GLY A 483 -17.67 -8.90 18.87
C GLY A 483 -17.14 -9.93 17.86
N PRO A 484 -16.93 -11.18 18.26
CA PRO A 484 -16.54 -12.26 17.35
C PRO A 484 -17.63 -12.58 16.31
N TYR A 485 -17.26 -12.58 15.02
CA TYR A 485 -18.08 -13.06 13.91
C TYR A 485 -17.24 -13.92 12.97
N ASN A 486 -17.89 -14.78 12.19
CA ASN A 486 -17.24 -15.47 11.08
C ASN A 486 -17.94 -15.15 9.75
N THR A 487 -17.20 -15.22 8.65
CA THR A 487 -17.72 -15.01 7.29
C THR A 487 -17.64 -16.27 6.42
N SER A 488 -17.17 -17.38 6.98
CA SER A 488 -16.97 -18.63 6.24
C SER A 488 -17.17 -19.86 7.11
N SER A 489 -16.48 -19.93 8.24
CA SER A 489 -16.59 -21.07 9.14
C SER A 489 -16.29 -20.69 10.58
N ALA A 490 -17.20 -21.03 11.49
CA ALA A 490 -17.01 -20.94 12.94
C ALA A 490 -16.15 -22.08 13.52
N LYS A 491 -15.67 -23.02 12.68
CA LYS A 491 -14.98 -24.23 13.16
C LYS A 491 -13.69 -23.93 13.92
N TYR A 492 -12.98 -22.87 13.53
CA TYR A 492 -11.67 -22.52 14.08
C TYR A 492 -11.67 -21.11 14.66
N PRO A 493 -11.07 -20.90 15.87
CA PRO A 493 -11.01 -19.59 16.49
C PRO A 493 -10.38 -18.50 15.60
N HIS A 494 -9.35 -18.82 14.82
CA HIS A 494 -8.66 -17.88 13.93
C HIS A 494 -9.49 -17.40 12.72
N ASN A 495 -10.69 -17.96 12.51
CA ASN A 495 -11.63 -17.47 11.50
C ASN A 495 -12.69 -16.52 12.11
N LEU A 496 -12.62 -16.26 13.41
CA LEU A 496 -13.47 -15.30 14.09
C LEU A 496 -12.80 -13.93 14.16
N PHE A 497 -13.57 -12.87 13.95
CA PHE A 497 -13.12 -11.49 14.11
C PHE A 497 -12.51 -11.27 15.49
N GLY A 498 -11.36 -10.60 15.52
CA GLY A 498 -10.62 -10.29 16.74
C GLY A 498 -9.75 -11.45 17.24
N TYR A 499 -9.66 -12.56 16.51
CA TYR A 499 -8.89 -13.75 16.89
C TYR A 499 -7.96 -14.25 15.77
N GLU A 500 -7.80 -13.45 14.71
CA GLU A 500 -6.92 -13.73 13.56
C GLU A 500 -5.44 -13.93 13.97
N GLY A 501 -5.04 -13.38 15.13
CA GLY A 501 -3.71 -13.56 15.73
C GLY A 501 -3.32 -15.03 15.91
N PHE A 502 -4.26 -15.91 16.25
CA PHE A 502 -4.02 -17.36 16.32
C PHE A 502 -3.66 -17.94 14.95
N GLY A 503 -4.24 -17.38 13.89
CA GLY A 503 -3.84 -17.69 12.53
C GLY A 503 -2.40 -17.25 12.31
N PHE A 504 -2.10 -15.96 12.50
CA PHE A 504 -0.75 -15.44 12.25
C PHE A 504 0.35 -16.22 12.99
N LEU A 505 0.15 -16.52 14.26
CA LEU A 505 1.06 -17.36 15.05
C LEU A 505 1.25 -18.76 14.44
N ARG A 506 0.18 -19.36 13.89
CA ARG A 506 0.27 -20.65 13.19
C ARG A 506 1.12 -20.57 11.92
N ILE A 507 1.02 -19.52 11.10
CA ILE A 507 1.92 -19.34 9.94
C ILE A 507 3.36 -19.12 10.43
N LEU A 508 3.55 -18.27 11.44
CA LEU A 508 4.88 -17.95 11.94
C LEU A 508 5.57 -19.19 12.51
N GLY A 509 4.87 -20.01 13.29
CA GLY A 509 5.39 -21.29 13.76
C GLY A 509 5.77 -22.23 12.62
N GLN A 510 4.92 -22.35 11.58
CA GLN A 510 5.25 -23.14 10.39
C GLN A 510 6.49 -22.62 9.66
N LEU A 511 6.64 -21.30 9.54
CA LEU A 511 7.82 -20.68 8.93
C LEU A 511 9.06 -20.92 9.79
N ALA A 512 8.95 -20.81 11.12
CA ALA A 512 10.04 -21.10 12.05
C ALA A 512 10.52 -22.54 11.90
N ASP A 513 9.58 -23.51 11.86
CA ASP A 513 9.88 -24.93 11.64
C ASP A 513 10.63 -25.16 10.32
N ILE A 514 10.12 -24.62 9.20
CA ILE A 514 10.74 -24.77 7.88
C ILE A 514 12.14 -24.15 7.84
N LYS A 515 12.38 -23.12 8.65
CA LYS A 515 13.65 -22.39 8.72
C LYS A 515 14.56 -22.83 9.85
N ASN A 516 14.17 -23.83 10.64
CA ASN A 516 14.88 -24.28 11.83
C ASN A 516 15.19 -23.13 12.80
N ILE A 517 14.26 -22.18 12.96
CA ILE A 517 14.36 -21.10 13.92
C ILE A 517 13.89 -21.63 15.28
N LYS A 518 14.78 -21.65 16.28
CA LYS A 518 14.42 -22.01 17.66
C LYS A 518 13.60 -20.87 18.25
N ASP A 519 12.32 -21.09 18.53
CA ASP A 519 11.45 -19.98 18.90
C ASP A 519 10.62 -20.23 20.17
N GLN A 520 11.28 -20.13 21.32
CA GLN A 520 10.62 -20.14 22.63
C GLN A 520 9.92 -18.81 22.96
N THR A 521 10.09 -17.77 22.13
CA THR A 521 9.62 -16.40 22.41
C THR A 521 8.70 -15.83 21.34
N LEU A 522 8.37 -16.58 20.29
CA LEU A 522 7.58 -16.17 19.12
C LEU A 522 6.32 -15.41 19.54
N GLU A 523 5.53 -16.07 20.38
CA GLU A 523 4.24 -15.59 20.84
C GLU A 523 4.39 -14.29 21.65
N ASN A 524 5.38 -14.25 22.55
CA ASN A 524 5.67 -13.06 23.35
C ASN A 524 6.09 -11.87 22.48
N GLN A 525 6.93 -12.10 21.46
CA GLN A 525 7.34 -11.05 20.53
C GLN A 525 6.17 -10.57 19.68
N PHE A 526 5.37 -11.49 19.14
CA PHE A 526 4.18 -11.16 18.36
C PHE A 526 3.20 -10.31 19.16
N TYR A 527 2.84 -10.74 20.37
CA TYR A 527 1.89 -9.99 21.20
C TYR A 527 2.46 -8.67 21.71
N LYS A 528 3.76 -8.57 21.98
CA LYS A 528 4.41 -7.30 22.31
C LYS A 528 4.27 -6.28 21.18
N GLU A 529 4.66 -6.66 19.96
CA GLU A 529 4.56 -5.79 18.78
C GLU A 529 3.10 -5.42 18.48
N ARG A 530 2.20 -6.39 18.61
CA ARG A 530 0.78 -6.22 18.39
C ARG A 530 0.14 -5.26 19.39
N SER A 531 0.39 -5.42 20.69
CA SER A 531 -0.17 -4.52 21.72
C SER A 531 0.34 -3.09 21.56
N HIS A 532 1.61 -2.92 21.19
CA HIS A 532 2.14 -1.59 20.88
C HIS A 532 1.44 -0.96 19.66
N HIS A 533 1.22 -1.72 18.58
CA HIS A 533 0.52 -1.20 17.40
C HIS A 533 -0.98 -0.98 17.65
N LEU A 534 -1.63 -1.81 18.46
CA LEU A 534 -3.01 -1.63 18.87
C LEU A 534 -3.19 -0.33 19.67
N ALA A 535 -2.25 -0.01 20.56
CA ALA A 535 -2.23 1.27 21.29
C ALA A 535 -2.14 2.47 20.34
N TYR A 536 -1.30 2.37 19.30
CA TYR A 536 -1.25 3.38 18.23
C TYR A 536 -2.60 3.49 17.50
N CYS A 537 -3.17 2.38 17.04
CA CYS A 537 -4.49 2.38 16.38
C CYS A 537 -5.61 2.91 17.29
N PHE A 538 -5.56 2.62 18.59
CA PHE A 538 -6.52 3.11 19.58
C PHE A 538 -6.51 4.64 19.65
N LEU A 539 -5.32 5.27 19.68
CA LEU A 539 -5.22 6.74 19.59
C LEU A 539 -5.79 7.29 18.29
N LEU A 540 -5.60 6.61 17.16
CA LEU A 540 -6.20 7.01 15.88
C LEU A 540 -7.74 6.89 15.91
N LEU A 541 -8.29 5.87 16.56
CA LEU A 541 -9.74 5.72 16.77
C LEU A 541 -10.31 6.82 17.67
N LEU A 542 -9.49 7.41 18.56
CA LEU A 542 -9.81 8.62 19.32
C LEU A 542 -9.59 9.91 18.54
N GLY A 543 -9.32 9.83 17.22
CA GLY A 543 -9.23 10.99 16.33
C GLY A 543 -7.88 11.71 16.33
N ILE A 544 -6.85 11.13 16.95
CA ILE A 544 -5.50 11.71 17.01
C ILE A 544 -4.78 11.51 15.66
N LYS A 545 -3.97 12.49 15.25
CA LYS A 545 -3.14 12.39 14.03
C LYS A 545 -1.97 11.43 14.22
N ASP A 546 -1.58 10.72 13.17
CA ASP A 546 -0.46 9.77 13.16
C ASP A 546 0.79 10.28 13.90
N ILE A 547 1.32 11.46 13.52
CA ILE A 547 2.53 12.01 14.14
C ILE A 547 2.35 12.36 15.62
N MET A 548 1.14 12.80 16.00
CA MET A 548 0.81 13.13 17.40
C MET A 548 0.63 11.85 18.22
N ALA A 549 -0.02 10.83 17.65
CA ALA A 549 -0.21 9.53 18.28
C ALA A 549 1.13 8.83 18.55
N ILE A 550 2.07 8.86 17.59
CA ILE A 550 3.43 8.32 17.77
C ILE A 550 4.15 9.04 18.91
N ASN A 551 4.15 10.38 18.89
CA ASN A 551 4.82 11.18 19.91
C ASN A 551 4.21 10.95 21.30
N PHE A 552 2.88 10.92 21.39
CA PHE A 552 2.17 10.71 22.65
C PHE A 552 2.41 9.30 23.20
N LEU A 553 2.30 8.27 22.36
CA LEU A 553 2.56 6.88 22.73
C LEU A 553 3.98 6.68 23.25
N SER A 554 4.98 7.36 22.67
CA SER A 554 6.37 7.27 23.12
C SER A 554 6.60 7.76 24.55
N LYS A 555 5.75 8.68 25.05
CA LYS A 555 5.82 9.22 26.41
C LYS A 555 4.96 8.44 27.41
N HIS A 556 3.79 7.99 26.95
CA HIS A 556 2.74 7.41 27.80
C HIS A 556 2.49 5.93 27.50
N GLN A 557 3.52 5.23 27.04
CA GLN A 557 3.42 3.89 26.45
C GLN A 557 2.64 2.91 27.33
N ASN A 558 3.03 2.76 28.60
CA ASN A 558 2.41 1.80 29.51
C ASN A 558 0.92 2.07 29.73
N TYR A 559 0.56 3.35 29.90
CA TYR A 559 -0.82 3.76 30.14
C TYR A 559 -1.71 3.51 28.91
N VAL A 560 -1.26 3.92 27.72
CA VAL A 560 -2.03 3.74 26.49
C VAL A 560 -2.14 2.26 26.10
N ILE A 561 -1.08 1.47 26.28
CA ILE A 561 -1.12 0.02 26.02
C ILE A 561 -2.12 -0.68 26.96
N ASP A 562 -2.10 -0.37 28.26
CA ASP A 562 -3.06 -0.95 29.21
C ASP A 562 -4.51 -0.63 28.80
N LEU A 563 -4.80 0.64 28.50
CA LEU A 563 -6.13 1.06 28.12
C LEU A 563 -6.59 0.46 26.77
N ALA A 564 -5.68 0.34 25.79
CA ALA A 564 -5.96 -0.29 24.51
C ALA A 564 -6.23 -1.81 24.65
N ASN A 565 -5.52 -2.49 25.54
CA ASN A 565 -5.78 -3.90 25.85
C ASN A 565 -7.16 -4.07 26.53
N ARG A 566 -7.54 -3.18 27.46
CA ARG A 566 -8.89 -3.18 28.05
C ARG A 566 -9.98 -2.92 27.02
N PHE A 567 -9.75 -1.95 26.12
CA PHE A 567 -10.63 -1.69 24.97
C PHE A 567 -10.86 -2.98 24.17
N GLU A 568 -9.80 -3.73 23.87
CA GLU A 568 -9.91 -4.96 23.11
C GLU A 568 -10.72 -6.04 23.84
N VAL A 569 -10.39 -6.30 25.11
CA VAL A 569 -11.06 -7.32 25.92
C VAL A 569 -12.54 -7.04 26.05
N LEU A 570 -12.92 -5.79 26.34
CA LEU A 570 -14.31 -5.39 26.53
C LEU A 570 -15.09 -5.43 25.22
N ALA A 571 -14.51 -4.92 24.13
CA ALA A 571 -15.22 -4.79 22.86
C ALA A 571 -15.58 -6.14 22.22
N LYS A 572 -14.88 -7.23 22.60
CA LYS A 572 -15.16 -8.60 22.15
C LYS A 572 -16.27 -9.32 22.94
N LYS A 573 -16.78 -8.72 24.03
CA LYS A 573 -17.81 -9.36 24.85
C LYS A 573 -19.18 -9.38 24.17
N ILE A 574 -19.86 -10.51 24.32
CA ILE A 574 -21.14 -10.80 23.66
C ILE A 574 -22.20 -11.31 24.64
N ALA A 575 -23.46 -11.10 24.29
CA ALA A 575 -24.62 -11.78 24.84
C ALA A 575 -24.80 -13.12 24.09
N LEU A 576 -24.79 -14.25 24.80
CA LEU A 576 -24.87 -15.55 24.12
C LEU A 576 -26.29 -15.78 23.53
N PRO A 577 -26.44 -16.01 22.21
CA PRO A 577 -27.75 -16.23 21.59
C PRO A 577 -28.33 -17.61 21.94
N LYS A 578 -29.67 -17.68 22.03
CA LYS A 578 -30.42 -18.73 22.75
C LYS A 578 -30.61 -20.08 22.01
N SER A 579 -30.02 -20.30 20.82
CA SER A 579 -30.30 -21.56 20.08
C SER A 579 -29.26 -22.00 19.05
N SER A 580 -28.41 -21.12 18.51
CA SER A 580 -27.28 -21.54 17.66
C SER A 580 -26.14 -20.52 17.73
N LEU A 581 -24.91 -21.00 17.97
CA LEU A 581 -23.68 -20.20 18.00
C LEU A 581 -23.14 -19.89 16.60
N ASN A 582 -23.96 -20.00 15.55
CA ASN A 582 -23.52 -19.66 14.21
C ASN A 582 -23.48 -18.13 14.07
N LEU A 583 -22.41 -17.52 14.58
CA LEU A 583 -22.09 -16.09 14.53
C LEU A 583 -21.68 -15.66 13.11
N TYR A 584 -22.44 -16.14 12.12
CA TYR A 584 -22.23 -15.82 10.73
C TYR A 584 -22.64 -14.35 10.50
N ILE A 585 -21.91 -13.64 9.66
CA ILE A 585 -22.03 -12.18 9.49
C ILE A 585 -23.40 -11.68 8.95
N GLU A 586 -24.34 -12.58 8.67
CA GLU A 586 -25.70 -12.27 8.18
C GLU A 586 -26.72 -12.00 9.31
N ILE A 587 -26.28 -11.89 10.57
CA ILE A 587 -27.18 -11.64 11.70
C ILE A 587 -27.82 -10.24 11.60
N PRO A 588 -29.16 -10.12 11.69
CA PRO A 588 -29.85 -8.84 11.80
C PRO A 588 -29.33 -7.99 12.96
N ASP A 589 -29.26 -6.67 12.80
CA ASP A 589 -28.63 -5.79 13.80
C ASP A 589 -29.28 -5.87 15.19
N ASN A 590 -30.59 -6.03 15.24
CA ASN A 590 -31.36 -6.23 16.48
C ASN A 590 -31.06 -7.58 17.16
N GLU A 591 -30.59 -8.59 16.42
CA GLU A 591 -30.22 -9.93 16.91
C GLU A 591 -28.72 -10.06 17.20
N ASP A 592 -27.93 -9.08 16.77
CA ASP A 592 -26.48 -9.09 16.91
C ASP A 592 -26.04 -9.17 18.40
N PRO A 593 -25.13 -10.09 18.74
CA PRO A 593 -24.83 -10.40 20.13
C PRO A 593 -23.78 -9.48 20.77
N SER A 594 -23.12 -8.58 20.02
CA SER A 594 -22.12 -7.67 20.59
C SER A 594 -22.72 -6.80 21.69
N LEU A 595 -22.08 -6.73 22.86
CA LEU A 595 -22.58 -5.93 23.99
C LEU A 595 -22.24 -4.44 23.89
N LEU A 596 -21.19 -4.10 23.13
CA LEU A 596 -20.64 -2.75 23.06
C LEU A 596 -20.55 -2.21 21.63
N ASP A 597 -20.93 -0.95 21.47
CA ASP A 597 -20.69 -0.13 20.27
C ASP A 597 -19.63 0.95 20.56
N MET A 598 -18.38 0.52 20.59
CA MET A 598 -17.23 1.42 20.76
C MET A 598 -17.16 2.51 19.68
N ALA A 599 -17.60 2.20 18.45
CA ALA A 599 -17.58 3.18 17.37
C ALA A 599 -18.60 4.29 17.61
N ASN A 600 -19.78 3.97 18.16
CA ASN A 600 -20.77 4.97 18.55
C ASN A 600 -20.30 5.83 19.72
N LEU A 601 -19.63 5.25 20.72
CA LEU A 601 -18.98 6.05 21.77
C LEU A 601 -17.97 7.03 21.16
N PHE A 602 -17.01 6.54 20.39
CA PHE A 602 -15.90 7.36 19.86
C PHE A 602 -16.38 8.49 18.95
N ARG A 603 -17.34 8.22 18.05
CA ARG A 603 -17.93 9.28 17.18
C ARG A 603 -18.59 10.42 17.96
N ASN A 604 -19.05 10.16 19.19
CA ASN A 604 -19.76 11.15 20.00
C ASN A 604 -18.90 11.80 21.09
N LEU A 605 -17.62 11.43 21.22
CA LEU A 605 -16.70 12.04 22.20
C LEU A 605 -16.65 13.57 22.18
N PRO A 606 -16.69 14.29 21.04
CA PRO A 606 -16.62 15.75 21.03
C PRO A 606 -17.78 16.42 21.77
N LYS A 607 -18.95 15.79 21.73
CA LYS A 607 -20.17 16.26 22.42
C LYS A 607 -20.18 15.85 23.89
N LEU A 608 -19.58 14.70 24.20
CA LEU A 608 -19.56 14.13 25.54
C LEU A 608 -18.49 14.78 26.43
N TYR A 609 -17.28 15.00 25.91
CA TYR A 609 -16.11 15.44 26.68
C TYR A 609 -16.35 16.73 27.48
N ASN A 610 -17.12 17.68 26.93
CA ASN A 610 -17.46 18.95 27.59
C ASN A 610 -18.88 19.00 28.15
N GLY A 611 -19.61 17.88 28.16
CA GLY A 611 -21.02 17.83 28.57
C GLY A 611 -21.21 17.55 30.06
N PRO A 612 -22.32 17.99 30.68
CA PRO A 612 -22.67 17.58 32.04
C PRO A 612 -22.95 16.07 32.07
N ASN A 613 -22.54 15.39 33.14
CA ASN A 613 -22.69 13.93 33.30
C ASN A 613 -22.11 13.14 32.11
N ALA A 614 -20.94 13.57 31.62
CA ALA A 614 -20.31 13.05 30.41
C ALA A 614 -20.13 11.53 30.41
N GLU A 615 -19.56 10.97 31.48
CA GLU A 615 -19.31 9.53 31.60
C GLU A 615 -20.60 8.70 31.64
N ALA A 616 -21.60 9.14 32.41
CA ALA A 616 -22.90 8.48 32.48
C ALA A 616 -23.62 8.50 31.11
N THR A 617 -23.46 9.58 30.36
CA THR A 617 -23.99 9.69 29.00
C THR A 617 -23.19 8.82 28.03
N ALA A 618 -21.86 8.77 28.15
CA ALA A 618 -20.99 7.91 27.36
C ALA A 618 -21.36 6.43 27.46
N LEU A 619 -21.71 5.95 28.66
CA LEU A 619 -22.21 4.58 28.86
C LEU A 619 -23.45 4.27 28.01
N LYS A 620 -24.34 5.24 27.79
CA LYS A 620 -25.54 5.08 26.95
C LYS A 620 -25.20 4.96 25.46
N TYR A 621 -24.12 5.60 25.01
CA TYR A 621 -23.62 5.47 23.64
C TYR A 621 -22.84 4.16 23.43
N LEU A 622 -22.19 3.67 24.48
CA LEU A 622 -21.37 2.46 24.43
C LEU A 622 -22.19 1.17 24.55
N ILE A 623 -23.13 1.08 25.49
CA ILE A 623 -23.83 -0.17 25.81
C ILE A 623 -25.00 -0.41 24.86
N ARG A 624 -25.02 -1.58 24.22
CA ARG A 624 -26.14 -2.03 23.38
C ARG A 624 -27.24 -2.62 24.24
N ARG A 625 -28.29 -1.82 24.47
CA ARG A 625 -29.41 -2.15 25.37
C ARG A 625 -30.09 -3.47 25.02
N ASP A 626 -30.38 -3.71 23.75
CA ASP A 626 -31.09 -4.92 23.32
C ASP A 626 -30.26 -6.18 23.58
N ALA A 627 -28.94 -6.12 23.34
CA ALA A 627 -28.03 -7.21 23.65
C ALA A 627 -27.91 -7.45 25.17
N LEU A 628 -27.81 -6.37 25.95
CA LEU A 628 -27.77 -6.44 27.42
C LEU A 628 -29.05 -7.06 28.01
N LEU A 629 -30.23 -6.65 27.51
CA LEU A 629 -31.52 -7.21 27.93
C LEU A 629 -31.59 -8.71 27.67
N ARG A 630 -31.04 -9.20 26.55
CA ARG A 630 -30.95 -10.65 26.29
C ARG A 630 -30.14 -11.41 27.33
N VAL A 631 -29.05 -10.84 27.85
CA VAL A 631 -28.28 -11.45 28.95
C VAL A 631 -29.14 -11.55 30.21
N ILE A 632 -29.83 -10.46 30.56
CA ILE A 632 -30.67 -10.38 31.76
C ILE A 632 -31.83 -11.38 31.70
N LEU A 633 -32.43 -11.57 30.51
CA LEU A 633 -33.63 -12.39 30.30
C LEU A 633 -33.33 -13.88 30.04
N ASN A 634 -32.07 -14.29 29.83
CA ASN A 634 -31.72 -15.68 29.51
C ASN A 634 -31.22 -16.46 30.73
N LYS A 635 -31.95 -17.51 31.14
CA LYS A 635 -31.65 -18.34 32.33
C LYS A 635 -31.10 -19.76 32.07
N LYS A 636 -30.92 -20.23 30.83
CA LYS A 636 -30.40 -21.60 30.57
C LYS A 636 -29.59 -21.69 29.28
N LEU A 637 -28.50 -22.46 29.32
CA LEU A 637 -27.74 -22.92 28.17
C LEU A 637 -27.54 -24.44 28.24
N ASN A 638 -27.76 -25.12 27.12
CA ASN A 638 -27.44 -26.54 26.93
C ASN A 638 -26.05 -26.69 26.29
N GLY A 639 -25.37 -27.81 26.58
CA GLY A 639 -23.96 -28.07 26.23
C GLY A 639 -23.60 -27.98 24.73
N HIS A 640 -22.30 -27.84 24.46
CA HIS A 640 -21.74 -27.57 23.13
C HIS A 640 -20.79 -28.68 22.66
N SER A 641 -20.74 -28.93 21.35
CA SER A 641 -20.05 -30.10 20.75
C SER A 641 -18.83 -29.76 19.87
N ASN A 642 -18.44 -28.49 19.69
CA ASN A 642 -17.25 -28.14 18.89
C ASN A 642 -16.34 -27.06 19.55
N PRO A 643 -15.03 -27.03 19.24
CA PRO A 643 -14.07 -26.12 19.90
C PRO A 643 -14.34 -24.63 19.69
N GLY A 644 -14.82 -24.22 18.50
CA GLY A 644 -15.17 -22.82 18.23
C GLY A 644 -16.33 -22.33 19.10
N ASN A 645 -17.34 -23.18 19.31
CA ASN A 645 -18.48 -22.89 20.15
C ASN A 645 -18.09 -22.81 21.64
N ILE A 646 -17.20 -23.68 22.10
CA ILE A 646 -16.62 -23.61 23.46
C ILE A 646 -15.86 -22.28 23.63
N PHE A 647 -15.01 -21.94 22.66
CA PHE A 647 -14.25 -20.69 22.69
C PHE A 647 -15.16 -19.45 22.75
N ILE A 648 -16.21 -19.39 21.95
CA ILE A 648 -17.19 -18.29 21.98
C ILE A 648 -17.92 -18.21 23.32
N HIS A 649 -18.24 -19.35 23.92
CA HIS A 649 -18.87 -19.40 25.24
C HIS A 649 -18.00 -18.74 26.32
N ASP A 650 -16.68 -18.92 26.27
CA ASP A 650 -15.73 -18.26 27.19
C ASP A 650 -15.69 -16.74 27.02
N GLN A 651 -16.04 -16.24 25.84
CA GLN A 651 -16.10 -14.80 25.55
C GLN A 651 -17.43 -14.15 25.95
N ALA A 652 -18.45 -14.94 26.27
CA ALA A 652 -19.78 -14.43 26.54
C ALA A 652 -20.02 -14.06 28.01
N VAL A 653 -20.89 -13.07 28.20
CA VAL A 653 -21.45 -12.71 29.51
C VAL A 653 -22.74 -13.51 29.68
N ILE A 654 -22.72 -14.50 30.58
CA ILE A 654 -23.72 -15.58 30.65
C ILE A 654 -24.37 -15.75 32.02
N ASN A 655 -23.91 -15.04 33.05
CA ASN A 655 -24.48 -15.13 34.40
C ASN A 655 -24.45 -13.75 35.11
N PRO A 656 -25.22 -13.57 36.20
CA PRO A 656 -25.31 -12.30 36.92
C PRO A 656 -23.98 -11.79 37.48
N GLU A 657 -23.10 -12.67 37.94
CA GLU A 657 -21.78 -12.32 38.48
C GLU A 657 -20.86 -11.72 37.39
N ARG A 658 -20.74 -12.42 36.25
CA ARG A 658 -20.01 -11.94 35.08
C ARG A 658 -20.60 -10.66 34.54
N LEU A 659 -21.93 -10.50 34.62
CA LEU A 659 -22.61 -9.26 34.22
C LEU A 659 -22.23 -8.09 35.14
N SER A 660 -22.22 -8.28 36.46
CA SER A 660 -21.81 -7.25 37.41
C SER A 660 -20.36 -6.82 37.19
N ASN A 661 -19.44 -7.79 37.08
CA ASN A 661 -18.02 -7.51 36.81
C ASN A 661 -17.82 -6.81 35.46
N PHE A 662 -18.56 -7.22 34.42
CA PHE A 662 -18.52 -6.57 33.12
C PHE A 662 -18.99 -5.10 33.18
N LEU A 663 -20.10 -4.81 33.86
CA LEU A 663 -20.59 -3.45 34.02
C LEU A 663 -19.62 -2.57 34.83
N HIS A 664 -18.98 -3.13 35.87
CA HIS A 664 -17.96 -2.44 36.65
C HIS A 664 -16.74 -2.07 35.79
N GLU A 665 -16.21 -3.02 35.02
CA GLU A 665 -15.05 -2.78 34.14
C GLU A 665 -15.37 -1.80 33.00
N ILE A 666 -16.60 -1.77 32.49
CA ILE A 666 -17.01 -0.75 31.53
C ILE A 666 -17.00 0.65 32.15
N LYS A 667 -17.54 0.82 33.37
CA LYS A 667 -17.53 2.12 34.07
C LYS A 667 -16.09 2.62 34.21
N ARG A 668 -15.17 1.75 34.66
CA ARG A 668 -13.73 2.06 34.77
C ARG A 668 -13.09 2.40 33.43
N PHE A 669 -13.40 1.64 32.38
CA PHE A 669 -12.88 1.91 31.04
C PHE A 669 -13.30 3.28 30.52
N VAL A 670 -14.59 3.63 30.66
CA VAL A 670 -15.09 4.95 30.26
C VAL A 670 -14.36 6.04 31.03
N HIS A 671 -14.23 5.92 32.35
CA HIS A 671 -13.49 6.88 33.17
C HIS A 671 -12.05 7.08 32.65
N SER A 672 -11.28 6.00 32.46
CA SER A 672 -9.90 6.09 31.96
C SER A 672 -9.79 6.64 30.53
N VAL A 673 -10.81 6.43 29.68
CA VAL A 673 -10.86 7.11 28.36
C VAL A 673 -10.98 8.63 28.56
N PHE A 674 -11.81 9.10 29.48
CA PHE A 674 -11.94 10.53 29.76
C PHE A 674 -10.67 11.13 30.39
N GLU A 675 -10.01 10.40 31.29
CA GLU A 675 -8.69 10.78 31.81
C GLU A 675 -7.65 10.89 30.70
N LEU A 676 -7.64 9.94 29.75
CA LEU A 676 -6.75 9.99 28.60
C LEU A 676 -7.07 11.20 27.71
N LEU A 677 -8.35 11.53 27.47
CA LEU A 677 -8.73 12.70 26.70
C LEU A 677 -8.27 14.00 27.38
N ALA A 678 -8.42 14.11 28.70
CA ALA A 678 -7.91 15.26 29.46
C ALA A 678 -6.38 15.41 29.36
N LEU A 679 -5.66 14.28 29.39
CA LEU A 679 -4.21 14.28 29.22
C LEU A 679 -3.79 14.67 27.79
N LEU A 680 -4.49 14.18 26.76
CA LEU A 680 -4.27 14.55 25.37
C LEU A 680 -4.52 16.04 25.13
N ASP A 681 -5.54 16.62 25.77
CA ASP A 681 -5.87 18.05 25.69
C ASP A 681 -4.77 18.91 26.32
N LYS A 682 -4.35 18.53 27.54
CA LYS A 682 -3.28 19.19 28.29
C LYS A 682 -1.97 19.24 27.50
N GLU A 683 -1.65 18.17 26.76
CA GLU A 683 -0.47 18.11 25.89
C GLU A 683 -0.68 18.67 24.48
N ARG A 684 -1.83 19.29 24.20
CA ARG A 684 -2.19 19.85 22.87
C ARG A 684 -2.05 18.83 21.74
N SER A 685 -2.44 17.59 22.03
CA SER A 685 -2.38 16.47 21.09
C SER A 685 -3.62 16.39 20.19
N PHE A 686 -4.69 17.12 20.51
CA PHE A 686 -5.82 17.33 19.60
C PHE A 686 -5.47 18.33 18.50
N SER A 687 -6.05 18.12 17.32
CA SER A 687 -6.18 19.17 16.31
C SER A 687 -7.24 20.20 16.73
N ASN A 688 -7.61 21.13 15.84
CA ASN A 688 -8.83 21.90 16.06
C ASN A 688 -10.07 20.97 16.14
N ASN A 689 -11.14 21.45 16.80
CA ASN A 689 -12.34 20.64 17.08
C ASN A 689 -12.99 20.05 15.82
N SER A 690 -13.08 20.82 14.74
CA SER A 690 -13.69 20.36 13.48
C SER A 690 -12.90 19.21 12.83
N GLU A 691 -11.56 19.29 12.87
CA GLU A 691 -10.72 18.21 12.36
C GLU A 691 -10.76 16.97 13.26
N TRP A 692 -10.85 17.16 14.58
CA TRP A 692 -10.96 16.05 15.52
C TRP A 692 -12.27 15.27 15.31
N GLU A 693 -13.40 15.98 15.21
CA GLU A 693 -14.71 15.39 14.89
C GLU A 693 -14.70 14.65 13.55
N TYR A 694 -14.14 15.28 12.50
CA TYR A 694 -14.00 14.65 11.18
C TYR A 694 -13.22 13.32 11.25
N ARG A 695 -12.12 13.28 12.01
CA ARG A 695 -11.30 12.07 12.17
C ARG A 695 -12.04 10.98 12.94
N LEU A 696 -12.74 11.34 14.02
CA LEU A 696 -13.54 10.39 14.79
C LEU A 696 -14.61 9.72 13.93
N ILE A 697 -15.32 10.51 13.11
CA ILE A 697 -16.33 10.00 12.16
C ILE A 697 -15.68 9.07 11.14
N THR A 698 -14.54 9.48 10.57
CA THR A 698 -13.85 8.74 9.51
C THR A 698 -13.29 7.39 10.00
N MET A 699 -12.58 7.40 11.14
CA MET A 699 -11.92 6.20 11.69
C MET A 699 -12.91 5.20 12.29
N ASN A 700 -14.07 5.68 12.76
CA ASN A 700 -15.11 4.84 13.35
C ASN A 700 -16.31 4.61 12.43
N HIS A 701 -16.16 4.85 11.12
CA HIS A 701 -17.25 4.63 10.18
C HIS A 701 -17.70 3.15 10.14
N ASN A 702 -18.98 2.91 9.86
CA ASN A 702 -19.53 1.57 9.67
C ASN A 702 -19.56 1.25 8.17
N LEU A 703 -18.54 0.53 7.70
CA LEU A 703 -18.53 -0.02 6.35
C LEU A 703 -19.50 -1.19 6.22
N PRO A 704 -20.04 -1.47 5.01
CA PRO A 704 -20.98 -2.55 4.83
C PRO A 704 -20.32 -3.90 5.09
N THR A 705 -21.08 -4.79 5.72
CA THR A 705 -20.74 -6.20 5.86
C THR A 705 -20.66 -6.89 4.49
N MET A 706 -20.12 -8.12 4.47
CA MET A 706 -19.99 -8.91 3.24
C MET A 706 -21.37 -9.18 2.64
N PHE A 707 -22.37 -9.39 3.48
CA PHE A 707 -23.75 -9.61 3.07
C PHE A 707 -24.36 -8.38 2.41
N GLU A 708 -24.30 -7.23 3.10
CA GLU A 708 -24.81 -5.95 2.59
C GLU A 708 -24.15 -5.59 1.26
N LEU A 709 -22.81 -5.70 1.18
CA LEU A 709 -22.07 -5.46 -0.05
C LEU A 709 -22.47 -6.45 -1.15
N ASN A 710 -22.55 -7.75 -0.85
CA ASN A 710 -22.93 -8.76 -1.84
C ASN A 710 -24.33 -8.52 -2.41
N ASN A 711 -25.29 -8.07 -1.59
CA ASN A 711 -26.63 -7.76 -2.06
C ASN A 711 -26.61 -6.58 -3.04
N THR A 712 -25.89 -5.51 -2.72
CA THR A 712 -25.67 -4.38 -3.66
C THR A 712 -25.03 -4.85 -4.96
N LEU A 713 -23.98 -5.68 -4.87
CA LEU A 713 -23.24 -6.15 -6.04
C LEU A 713 -24.03 -7.14 -6.91
N LYS A 714 -24.85 -8.00 -6.31
CA LYS A 714 -25.77 -8.90 -7.03
C LYS A 714 -26.80 -8.10 -7.81
N SER A 715 -27.39 -7.07 -7.19
CA SER A 715 -28.34 -6.17 -7.87
C SER A 715 -27.71 -5.43 -9.05
N LEU A 716 -26.47 -4.94 -8.90
CA LEU A 716 -25.73 -4.31 -10.00
C LEU A 716 -25.40 -5.30 -11.13
N ALA A 717 -24.94 -6.50 -10.80
CA ALA A 717 -24.63 -7.54 -11.78
C ALA A 717 -25.89 -7.97 -12.54
N GLU A 718 -27.03 -8.09 -11.85
CA GLU A 718 -28.31 -8.43 -12.46
C GLU A 718 -28.83 -7.31 -13.36
N ALA A 719 -28.77 -6.05 -12.91
CA ALA A 719 -29.15 -4.89 -13.73
C ALA A 719 -28.34 -4.82 -15.03
N TYR A 720 -27.04 -5.14 -14.97
CA TYR A 720 -26.21 -5.26 -16.17
C TYR A 720 -26.65 -6.44 -17.05
N ARG A 721 -26.88 -7.63 -16.44
CA ARG A 721 -27.29 -8.85 -17.15
C ARG A 721 -28.56 -8.66 -17.98
N ILE A 722 -29.55 -7.94 -17.45
CA ILE A 722 -30.83 -7.69 -18.13
C ILE A 722 -30.82 -6.41 -18.97
N GLY A 723 -29.66 -5.77 -19.17
CA GLY A 723 -29.51 -4.59 -20.02
C GLY A 723 -30.04 -3.28 -19.44
N LYS A 724 -30.43 -3.23 -18.16
CA LYS A 724 -30.86 -1.99 -17.49
C LYS A 724 -29.73 -0.98 -17.34
N ILE A 725 -28.49 -1.45 -17.22
CA ILE A 725 -27.28 -0.62 -17.21
C ILE A 725 -26.24 -1.21 -18.17
N ASN A 726 -25.40 -0.35 -18.76
CA ASN A 726 -24.26 -0.77 -19.56
C ASN A 726 -22.96 -0.79 -18.73
N SER A 727 -21.87 -1.28 -19.31
CA SER A 727 -20.55 -1.38 -18.64
C SER A 727 -20.03 -0.04 -18.12
N LYS A 728 -20.28 1.06 -18.84
CA LYS A 728 -19.84 2.40 -18.43
C LYS A 728 -20.54 2.85 -17.15
N VAL A 729 -21.84 2.59 -17.03
CA VAL A 729 -22.62 2.86 -15.81
C VAL A 729 -22.15 1.92 -14.68
N LEU A 730 -21.98 0.63 -14.96
CA LEU A 730 -21.45 -0.33 -13.99
C LEU A 730 -20.08 0.12 -13.44
N GLY A 731 -19.17 0.56 -14.31
CA GLY A 731 -17.87 1.08 -13.92
C GLY A 731 -17.92 2.31 -13.01
N LYS A 732 -18.87 3.21 -13.25
CA LYS A 732 -19.10 4.38 -12.39
C LYS A 732 -19.59 3.97 -10.99
N GLU A 733 -20.52 3.01 -10.92
CA GLU A 733 -20.99 2.50 -9.63
C GLU A 733 -19.89 1.76 -8.86
N ILE A 734 -19.06 0.98 -9.55
CA ILE A 734 -17.87 0.35 -8.93
C ILE A 734 -16.91 1.43 -8.38
N GLU A 735 -16.62 2.48 -9.14
CA GLU A 735 -15.75 3.58 -8.68
C GLU A 735 -16.34 4.29 -7.46
N LYS A 736 -17.65 4.54 -7.46
CA LYS A 736 -18.36 5.14 -6.33
C LYS A 736 -18.25 4.28 -5.07
N LEU A 737 -18.45 2.97 -5.19
CA LEU A 737 -18.29 2.03 -4.07
C LEU A 737 -16.83 1.91 -3.60
N CYS A 738 -15.86 2.13 -4.49
CA CYS A 738 -14.44 2.17 -4.12
C CYS A 738 -14.05 3.40 -3.28
N GLN A 739 -14.85 4.48 -3.33
CA GLN A 739 -14.66 5.65 -2.49
C GLN A 739 -15.18 5.36 -1.07
N LEU A 740 -14.50 5.87 -0.05
CA LEU A 740 -15.03 5.77 1.31
C LEU A 740 -16.30 6.64 1.44
N PRO A 741 -17.35 6.16 2.14
CA PRO A 741 -18.68 6.79 2.12
C PRO A 741 -18.79 8.26 2.56
N HIS A 742 -17.74 8.91 3.06
CA HIS A 742 -17.78 10.31 3.54
C HIS A 742 -16.78 11.28 2.89
N LEU A 743 -16.14 10.91 1.77
CA LEU A 743 -15.45 11.91 0.93
C LEU A 743 -16.41 12.70 0.02
N ASN A 744 -17.70 12.34 0.01
CA ASN A 744 -18.77 13.12 -0.63
C ASN A 744 -19.60 13.83 0.45
N ASN A 745 -19.27 15.08 0.74
CA ASN A 745 -20.28 16.05 1.11
C ASN A 745 -21.24 16.17 -0.08
N THR A 746 -22.30 15.35 -0.12
CA THR A 746 -23.55 15.47 -0.92
C THR A 746 -24.32 14.14 -0.96
N ILE A 747 -24.60 13.52 0.19
CA ILE A 747 -25.76 12.62 0.30
C ILE A 747 -26.63 13.15 1.43
N ASN A 748 -27.78 13.72 1.03
CA ASN A 748 -28.82 14.23 1.92
C ASN A 748 -29.14 13.24 3.05
N PRO A 749 -29.32 13.68 4.31
CA PRO A 749 -29.67 12.82 5.45
C PRO A 749 -31.06 12.17 5.40
N ILE A 750 -31.75 12.18 4.24
CA ILE A 750 -33.21 11.99 4.19
C ILE A 750 -33.65 10.52 4.08
N PHE A 751 -32.75 9.56 3.82
CA PHE A 751 -33.17 8.17 3.54
C PHE A 751 -33.05 7.12 4.65
N TYR A 752 -32.68 7.50 5.88
CA TYR A 752 -32.69 6.56 7.03
C TYR A 752 -33.65 6.93 8.17
N ALA A 753 -34.52 7.94 7.97
CA ALA A 753 -35.46 8.40 9.00
C ALA A 753 -36.92 7.95 8.83
N LYS A 754 -37.24 7.05 7.88
CA LYS A 754 -38.62 6.55 7.68
C LYS A 754 -38.64 5.03 7.65
N ASN A 755 -38.65 4.41 8.83
CA ASN A 755 -39.36 3.15 9.11
C ASN A 755 -39.34 2.75 10.60
N ASN A 756 -39.44 3.72 11.52
CA ASN A 756 -39.77 3.45 12.92
C ASN A 756 -40.94 4.37 13.36
N LYS A 757 -42.14 4.06 12.88
CA LYS A 757 -43.43 4.35 13.54
C LYS A 757 -43.98 2.95 13.86
N ASN A 758 -44.39 2.51 15.04
CA ASN A 758 -45.03 3.03 16.26
C ASN A 758 -44.95 1.86 17.30
N PRO A 759 -45.63 1.87 18.47
CA PRO A 759 -45.81 2.89 19.50
C PRO A 759 -45.41 2.37 20.91
N SER A 760 -45.35 3.28 21.89
CA SER A 760 -45.64 3.07 23.32
C SER A 760 -45.26 1.72 23.99
N VAL A 761 -44.06 1.66 24.56
CA VAL A 761 -43.84 1.07 25.90
C VAL A 761 -42.84 1.97 26.64
N GLN A 762 -43.33 3.15 27.04
CA GLN A 762 -42.72 3.93 28.11
C GLN A 762 -43.21 3.35 29.43
N GLN A 763 -42.33 3.37 30.43
CA GLN A 763 -42.52 2.90 31.82
C GLN A 763 -42.47 1.39 32.00
N VAL A 764 -41.26 0.84 32.22
CA VAL A 764 -40.85 0.19 33.49
C VAL A 764 -39.31 0.11 33.48
N SER A 765 -38.70 0.44 34.63
CA SER A 765 -37.29 0.23 35.00
C SER A 765 -36.27 1.32 34.62
N ALA A 766 -36.38 2.46 35.31
CA ALA A 766 -35.32 3.46 35.46
C ALA A 766 -34.37 3.15 36.64
N THR A 767 -34.40 1.95 37.23
CA THR A 767 -33.79 1.71 38.55
C THR A 767 -32.47 0.90 38.52
N LEU A 768 -31.99 0.45 37.36
CA LEU A 768 -30.81 -0.45 37.27
C LEU A 768 -29.54 0.17 36.66
N LEU A 769 -29.52 1.47 36.38
CA LEU A 769 -28.34 2.16 35.83
C LEU A 769 -27.82 3.31 36.72
N VAL A 770 -28.36 3.47 37.93
CA VAL A 770 -27.91 4.44 38.94
C VAL A 770 -27.49 3.76 40.26
N SER A 771 -27.12 2.47 40.19
CA SER A 771 -26.28 1.83 41.22
C SER A 771 -24.98 1.32 40.61
#